data_AF-A0A9D6TQ51-F1
#
_entry.id   AF-A0A9D6TQ51-F1
#
_cell.length_a   1.000
_cell.length_b   1.000
_cell.length_c   1.000
_cell.angle_alpha   90.00
_cell.angle_beta   90.00
_cell.angle_gamma   90.00
#
_symmetry.space_group_name_H-M   'P 1'
#
loop_
_entity.id
_entity.type
_entity.pdbx_description
1 polymer ?
#
loop_
_entity_poly.entity_id
_entity_poly.type
_entity_poly.pdbx_seq_one_letter_code
_entity_poly.pdbx_strand_id
1 'polypeptide(L)'
;MRLGHLWLGLPAAAVFVVVALTGALLVFERDLDRAFHPELWRVDTTATAQPLDALLVRAQAVAPDFELKEVRLTAGTAQPVEFRFDRGPHVRLDPGTGTLLGTRARGDSFFGLVERIHTSLVLGKVGKWIVAASSLVLVALLGTGIVLWWPKQWRMVKGAVSLALNRMGRAFHFNLHNTLGFWAALPLLAIAVTGAIMGIKPLGDALRGHSGKDFPPAATSSEISNSTSQIPTVPASLDALRAAAAGVFPDWRELRLHAPRGRSSVWRAEAVLAASAHEHARPIAWLDPRTAAVLRLDPFSSLPLGQRLRALARPMHDGSMFGRPTQFVAFLAVLVVPVLSVTGVALWWLRRRAENAQRKCTALGVRRSLPFPAASLPSPSLMMKTAAQIPTVSSPAPSHSNVAALAALAFALCMAGFAPAATPPATPAAPPPVRLDPFRVEAEAESDHFVQGPFLPDVQGARINAGKKTTILDFDSLPRITGNNYRQALAQAPGLVLSEETSPLLSIGYRGLEPHRAQFTQVLTDGVPIHADQFGYPEAYYTPPLDTVDRIEFVRGGAALMFGPQPGGALNYVTHRPRTDRPFSTATLHTLGSEDYYSTFSYVDGTVGRIGYYGYFNHRQSDGIRSANNDYSLGAWLGRVVLDASAASRWMLTLETYEEEHGEPGGLTFATGANAANYLADRRAASRLNDRFNLDRRAASLVWERDFARGTFAWRTWAIDYA
;
A
#
# COMPACT_ATOMS: atom_id res chain seq x y z
N MET A 1 17.23 -13.24 -1.38
CA MET A 1 15.82 -13.23 -0.91
C MET A 1 15.15 -14.61 -0.97
N ARG A 2 15.09 -15.31 -2.12
CA ARG A 2 14.47 -16.67 -2.21
C ARG A 2 15.01 -17.68 -1.18
N LEU A 3 16.32 -17.71 -0.98
CA LEU A 3 16.92 -18.57 0.05
C LEU A 3 16.48 -18.15 1.47
N GLY A 4 16.44 -16.85 1.77
CA GLY A 4 16.01 -16.35 3.08
C GLY A 4 14.55 -16.72 3.39
N HIS A 5 13.64 -16.53 2.43
CA HIS A 5 12.24 -16.94 2.57
C HIS A 5 12.12 -18.45 2.84
N LEU A 6 12.88 -19.27 2.10
CA LEU A 6 12.90 -20.73 2.29
C LEU A 6 13.44 -21.14 3.68
N TRP A 7 14.57 -20.57 4.09
CA TRP A 7 15.25 -20.95 5.35
C TRP A 7 14.52 -20.44 6.60
N LEU A 8 13.73 -19.36 6.49
CA LEU A 8 12.83 -18.91 7.55
C LEU A 8 11.54 -19.74 7.59
N GLY A 9 10.98 -20.08 6.42
CA GLY A 9 9.69 -20.76 6.31
C GLY A 9 9.72 -22.23 6.71
N LEU A 10 10.75 -22.98 6.28
CA LEU A 10 10.88 -24.42 6.56
C LEU A 10 10.83 -24.78 8.06
N PRO A 11 11.66 -24.20 8.95
CA PRO A 11 11.65 -24.56 10.37
C PRO A 11 10.39 -24.04 11.08
N ALA A 12 9.79 -22.94 10.60
CA ALA A 12 8.61 -22.35 11.21
C ALA A 12 7.29 -23.01 10.78
N ALA A 13 7.28 -23.78 9.68
CA ALA A 13 6.07 -24.36 9.08
C ALA A 13 5.23 -25.17 10.07
N ALA A 14 5.86 -26.01 10.90
CA ALA A 14 5.13 -26.82 11.89
C ALA A 14 4.45 -25.96 12.96
N VAL A 15 5.13 -24.92 13.44
CA VAL A 15 4.58 -23.96 14.41
C VAL A 15 3.42 -23.19 13.78
N PHE A 16 3.58 -22.72 12.53
CA PHE A 16 2.54 -21.99 11.82
C PHE A 16 1.28 -22.81 11.61
N VAL A 17 1.38 -24.09 11.27
CA VAL A 17 0.20 -24.97 11.14
C VAL A 17 -0.57 -25.02 12.46
N VAL A 18 0.11 -25.30 13.58
CA VAL A 18 -0.55 -25.43 14.89
C VAL A 18 -1.16 -24.10 15.36
N VAL A 19 -0.39 -23.02 15.29
CA VAL A 19 -0.83 -21.69 15.74
C VAL A 19 -1.97 -21.17 14.86
N ALA A 20 -1.92 -21.38 13.54
CA ALA A 20 -2.99 -20.92 12.65
C ALA A 20 -4.27 -21.74 12.83
N LEU A 21 -4.21 -23.07 12.93
CA LEU A 21 -5.41 -23.88 13.14
C LEU A 21 -6.09 -23.57 14.49
N THR A 22 -5.31 -23.37 15.54
CA THR A 22 -5.84 -22.94 16.84
C THR A 22 -6.36 -21.49 16.78
N GLY A 23 -5.70 -20.61 16.03
CA GLY A 23 -6.16 -19.24 15.78
C GLY A 23 -7.51 -19.20 15.07
N ALA A 24 -7.71 -20.05 14.06
CA ALA A 24 -8.97 -20.16 13.32
C ALA A 24 -10.15 -20.52 14.24
N LEU A 25 -9.93 -21.42 15.20
CA LEU A 25 -10.93 -21.77 16.21
C LEU A 25 -11.21 -20.61 17.17
N LEU A 26 -10.17 -19.87 17.57
CA LEU A 26 -10.28 -18.75 18.51
C LEU A 26 -10.95 -17.51 17.91
N VAL A 27 -10.88 -17.32 16.58
CA VAL A 27 -11.60 -16.23 15.89
C VAL A 27 -13.09 -16.24 16.26
N PHE A 28 -13.70 -17.43 16.38
CA PHE A 28 -15.13 -17.57 16.74
C PHE A 28 -15.35 -18.13 18.15
N GLU A 29 -14.38 -17.99 19.06
CA GLU A 29 -14.45 -18.55 20.42
C GLU A 29 -15.78 -18.23 21.11
N ARG A 30 -16.19 -16.95 21.14
CA ARG A 30 -17.41 -16.52 21.83
C ARG A 30 -18.69 -17.17 21.26
N ASP A 31 -18.74 -17.31 19.93
CA ASP A 31 -19.91 -17.87 19.24
C ASP A 31 -19.97 -19.38 19.41
N LEU A 32 -18.85 -20.06 19.20
CA LEU A 32 -18.74 -21.51 19.34
C LEU A 32 -18.92 -21.94 20.79
N ASP A 33 -18.36 -21.19 21.75
CA ASP A 33 -18.55 -21.46 23.17
C ASP A 33 -20.02 -21.33 23.59
N ARG A 34 -20.73 -20.31 23.07
CA ARG A 34 -22.16 -20.15 23.30
C ARG A 34 -22.99 -21.25 22.63
N ALA A 35 -22.59 -21.69 21.44
CA ALA A 35 -23.28 -22.73 20.70
C ALA A 35 -23.10 -24.12 21.33
N PHE A 36 -21.91 -24.43 21.85
CA PHE A 36 -21.62 -25.71 22.51
C PHE A 36 -22.14 -25.77 23.94
N HIS A 37 -22.36 -24.62 24.58
CA HIS A 37 -22.80 -24.54 25.96
C HIS A 37 -24.05 -23.65 26.14
N PRO A 38 -25.16 -23.93 25.43
CA PRO A 38 -26.36 -23.10 25.49
C PRO A 38 -26.96 -23.02 26.91
N GLU A 39 -26.73 -24.04 27.75
CA GLU A 39 -27.13 -24.07 29.16
C GLU A 39 -26.56 -22.91 29.99
N LEU A 40 -25.40 -22.39 29.61
CA LEU A 40 -24.75 -21.28 30.32
C LEU A 40 -25.30 -19.90 29.96
N TRP A 41 -26.18 -19.83 28.96
CA TRP A 41 -26.67 -18.58 28.36
C TRP A 41 -28.19 -18.49 28.29
N ARG A 42 -28.92 -19.56 28.61
CA ARG A 42 -30.38 -19.54 28.72
C ARG A 42 -30.78 -18.95 30.05
N VAL A 43 -31.54 -17.86 30.00
CA VAL A 43 -32.07 -17.17 31.17
C VAL A 43 -33.58 -17.07 31.08
N ASP A 44 -34.25 -17.03 32.23
CA ASP A 44 -35.67 -16.76 32.33
C ASP A 44 -35.91 -15.25 32.23
N THR A 45 -36.46 -14.82 31.09
CA THR A 45 -36.78 -13.42 30.82
C THR A 45 -38.09 -12.95 31.45
N THR A 46 -38.87 -13.85 32.08
CA THR A 46 -40.17 -13.52 32.68
C THR A 46 -40.04 -13.07 34.14
N ALA A 47 -38.96 -13.47 34.83
CA ALA A 47 -38.69 -13.08 36.21
C ALA A 47 -38.09 -11.66 36.30
N THR A 48 -38.50 -10.90 37.31
CA THR A 48 -37.89 -9.60 37.63
C THR A 48 -36.45 -9.79 38.12
N ALA A 49 -35.52 -8.97 37.64
CA ALA A 49 -34.11 -9.05 38.02
C ALA A 49 -33.93 -8.92 39.54
N GLN A 50 -33.16 -9.85 40.14
CA GLN A 50 -32.78 -9.80 41.55
C GLN A 50 -31.66 -8.78 41.79
N PRO A 51 -31.54 -8.27 43.04
CA PRO A 51 -30.43 -7.43 43.42
C PRO A 51 -29.08 -8.11 43.19
N LEU A 52 -28.11 -7.38 42.61
CA LEU A 52 -26.78 -7.91 42.29
C LEU A 52 -26.03 -8.43 43.51
N ASP A 53 -26.21 -7.83 44.68
CA ASP A 53 -25.60 -8.28 45.94
C ASP A 53 -26.15 -9.65 46.39
N ALA A 54 -27.45 -9.91 46.17
CA ALA A 54 -28.03 -11.22 46.47
C ALA A 54 -27.48 -12.30 45.52
N LEU A 55 -27.27 -11.95 44.25
CA LEU A 55 -26.61 -12.82 43.28
C LEU A 55 -25.13 -13.02 43.62
N LEU A 56 -24.43 -12.00 44.10
CA LEU A 56 -23.04 -12.10 44.55
C LEU A 56 -22.92 -13.08 45.73
N VAL A 57 -23.82 -13.04 46.72
CA VAL A 57 -23.80 -13.98 47.85
C VAL A 57 -23.90 -15.42 47.35
N ARG A 58 -24.78 -15.70 46.38
CA ARG A 58 -24.89 -17.03 45.76
C ARG A 58 -23.64 -17.41 44.99
N ALA A 59 -23.08 -16.48 44.21
CA ALA A 59 -21.85 -16.71 43.47
C ALA A 59 -20.65 -16.98 44.40
N GLN A 60 -20.56 -16.25 45.52
CA GLN A 60 -19.52 -16.41 46.54
C GLN A 60 -19.67 -17.74 47.28
N ALA A 61 -20.91 -18.22 47.54
CA ALA A 61 -21.13 -19.53 48.13
C ALA A 61 -20.60 -20.68 47.25
N VAL A 62 -20.58 -20.49 45.93
CA VAL A 62 -20.02 -21.45 44.97
C VAL A 62 -18.48 -21.36 44.88
N ALA A 63 -17.90 -20.19 45.22
CA ALA A 63 -16.46 -19.94 45.17
C ALA A 63 -15.94 -19.28 46.46
N PRO A 64 -16.06 -19.94 47.64
CA PRO A 64 -15.87 -19.31 48.94
C PRO A 64 -14.44 -18.80 49.18
N ASP A 65 -13.44 -19.47 48.62
CA ASP A 65 -12.02 -19.18 48.84
C ASP A 65 -11.46 -18.06 47.95
N PHE A 66 -12.28 -17.49 47.06
CA PHE A 66 -11.81 -16.53 46.07
C PHE A 66 -12.49 -15.17 46.19
N GLU A 67 -11.71 -14.11 45.99
CA GLU A 67 -12.20 -12.74 46.03
C GLU A 67 -12.82 -12.33 44.68
N LEU A 68 -13.92 -11.58 44.75
CA LEU A 68 -14.57 -11.03 43.55
C LEU A 68 -13.58 -10.19 42.74
N LYS A 69 -13.50 -10.47 41.44
CA LYS A 69 -12.66 -9.75 40.49
C LYS A 69 -13.41 -8.67 39.74
N GLU A 70 -14.52 -9.08 39.17
CA GLU A 70 -15.22 -8.38 38.12
C GLU A 70 -16.63 -8.94 38.03
N VAL A 71 -17.63 -8.06 37.94
CA VAL A 71 -19.00 -8.41 37.57
C VAL A 71 -19.21 -7.96 36.13
N ARG A 72 -19.65 -8.86 35.25
CA ARG A 72 -20.01 -8.54 33.87
C ARG A 72 -21.50 -8.58 33.67
N LEU A 73 -21.99 -7.52 33.07
CA LEU A 73 -23.40 -7.28 32.80
C LEU A 73 -23.55 -7.02 31.31
N THR A 74 -24.60 -7.56 30.71
CA THR A 74 -25.05 -7.16 29.37
C THR A 74 -26.32 -6.35 29.53
N ALA A 75 -26.56 -5.38 28.65
CA ALA A 75 -27.76 -4.56 28.74
C ALA A 75 -29.03 -5.41 28.61
N GLY A 76 -30.02 -5.12 29.45
CA GLY A 76 -31.24 -5.92 29.60
C GLY A 76 -31.06 -7.14 30.52
N THR A 77 -32.10 -7.98 30.59
CA THR A 77 -32.14 -9.19 31.44
C THR A 77 -32.03 -10.49 30.64
N ALA A 78 -31.90 -10.41 29.31
CA ALA A 78 -31.88 -11.56 28.41
C ALA A 78 -30.52 -12.29 28.33
N GLN A 79 -29.58 -11.95 29.21
CA GLN A 79 -28.24 -12.53 29.29
C GLN A 79 -27.88 -12.76 30.76
N PRO A 80 -27.05 -13.78 31.06
CA PRO A 80 -26.64 -14.09 32.43
C PRO A 80 -25.73 -13.01 33.02
N VAL A 81 -25.75 -12.91 34.35
CA VAL A 81 -24.75 -12.12 35.10
C VAL A 81 -23.53 -13.01 35.36
N GLU A 82 -22.34 -12.57 34.96
CA GLU A 82 -21.09 -13.32 35.16
C GLU A 82 -20.26 -12.67 36.27
N PHE A 83 -20.06 -13.41 37.37
CA PHE A 83 -19.15 -13.07 38.45
C PHE A 83 -17.82 -13.78 38.23
N ARG A 84 -16.75 -13.01 38.10
CA ARG A 84 -15.39 -13.54 37.96
C ARG A 84 -14.68 -13.42 39.28
N PHE A 85 -13.97 -14.46 39.70
CA PHE A 85 -13.18 -14.46 40.92
C PHE A 85 -11.68 -14.43 40.61
N ASP A 86 -10.85 -13.85 41.50
CA ASP A 86 -9.41 -13.81 41.27
C ASP A 86 -8.79 -15.19 41.38
N ARG A 87 -8.12 -15.66 40.32
CA ARG A 87 -7.55 -17.02 40.24
C ARG A 87 -8.58 -18.15 40.47
N GLY A 88 -9.87 -17.81 40.58
CA GLY A 88 -10.99 -18.72 40.78
C GLY A 88 -11.86 -18.88 39.53
N PRO A 89 -13.02 -19.55 39.68
CA PRO A 89 -13.93 -19.77 38.56
C PRO A 89 -14.68 -18.50 38.15
N HIS A 90 -15.28 -18.56 36.96
CA HIS A 90 -16.30 -17.63 36.51
C HIS A 90 -17.66 -18.28 36.78
N VAL A 91 -18.50 -17.62 37.57
CA VAL A 91 -19.84 -18.11 37.96
C VAL A 91 -20.89 -17.34 37.17
N ARG A 92 -21.77 -18.04 36.47
CA ARG A 92 -22.89 -17.45 35.73
C ARG A 92 -24.20 -17.76 36.42
N LEU A 93 -24.95 -16.71 36.73
CA LEU A 93 -26.26 -16.81 37.36
C LEU A 93 -27.33 -16.20 36.45
N ASP A 94 -28.52 -16.78 36.53
CA ASP A 94 -29.72 -16.19 35.95
C ASP A 94 -30.06 -14.88 36.69
N PRO A 95 -30.26 -13.75 35.98
CA PRO A 95 -30.52 -12.47 36.62
C PRO A 95 -31.86 -12.40 37.37
N GLY A 96 -32.88 -13.15 36.95
CA GLY A 96 -34.23 -13.09 37.53
C GLY A 96 -34.47 -14.13 38.62
N THR A 97 -34.08 -15.38 38.38
CA THR A 97 -34.30 -16.48 39.34
C THR A 97 -33.12 -16.66 40.31
N GLY A 98 -31.93 -16.19 39.93
CA GLY A 98 -30.69 -16.40 40.68
C GLY A 98 -30.22 -17.85 40.67
N THR A 99 -30.69 -18.68 39.72
CA THR A 99 -30.23 -20.06 39.56
C THR A 99 -28.81 -20.10 39.00
N LEU A 100 -28.01 -21.05 39.49
CA LEU A 100 -26.68 -21.31 38.94
C LEU A 100 -26.81 -21.95 37.55
N LEU A 101 -26.38 -21.22 36.53
CA LEU A 101 -26.34 -21.74 35.16
C LEU A 101 -25.08 -22.58 34.93
N GLY A 102 -23.98 -22.20 35.58
CA GLY A 102 -22.77 -23.01 35.66
C GLY A 102 -21.54 -22.25 36.09
N THR A 103 -20.47 -22.99 36.34
CA THR A 103 -19.15 -22.47 36.70
C THR A 103 -18.11 -22.86 35.67
N ARG A 104 -17.10 -21.99 35.47
CA ARG A 104 -15.97 -22.28 34.59
C ARG A 104 -14.65 -21.88 35.21
N ALA A 105 -13.76 -22.85 35.39
CA ALA A 105 -12.38 -22.56 35.78
C ALA A 105 -11.61 -21.91 34.62
N ARG A 106 -10.68 -21.00 34.96
CA ARG A 106 -9.84 -20.33 33.96
C ARG A 106 -8.85 -21.31 33.36
N GLY A 107 -9.13 -21.78 32.14
CA GLY A 107 -8.23 -22.62 31.35
C GLY A 107 -8.66 -24.07 31.18
N ASP A 108 -9.57 -24.60 32.00
CA ASP A 108 -9.97 -26.02 31.89
C ASP A 108 -11.09 -26.27 30.88
N SER A 109 -11.45 -25.27 30.08
CA SER A 109 -12.35 -25.42 28.94
C SER A 109 -11.59 -25.85 27.68
N PHE A 110 -12.31 -26.46 26.73
CA PHE A 110 -11.79 -26.77 25.40
C PHE A 110 -11.08 -25.56 24.76
N PHE A 111 -11.75 -24.40 24.73
CA PHE A 111 -11.16 -23.17 24.21
C PHE A 111 -9.99 -22.64 25.06
N GLY A 112 -9.96 -22.90 26.36
CA GLY A 112 -8.81 -22.61 27.21
C GLY A 112 -7.58 -23.46 26.86
N LEU A 113 -7.77 -24.74 26.51
CA LEU A 113 -6.70 -25.57 25.97
C LEU A 113 -6.23 -25.06 24.60
N VAL A 114 -7.16 -24.73 23.69
CA VAL A 114 -6.86 -24.17 22.36
C VAL A 114 -6.08 -22.86 22.49
N GLU A 115 -6.47 -21.94 23.39
CA GLU A 115 -5.75 -20.70 23.68
C GLU A 115 -4.34 -20.99 24.22
N ARG A 116 -4.14 -21.98 25.09
CA ARG A 116 -2.80 -22.37 25.56
C ARG A 116 -1.92 -22.92 24.46
N ILE A 117 -2.47 -23.73 23.56
CA ILE A 117 -1.75 -24.21 22.38
C ILE A 117 -1.39 -23.02 21.48
N HIS A 118 -2.33 -22.11 21.21
CA HIS A 118 -2.11 -20.95 20.35
C HIS A 118 -1.05 -19.99 20.91
N THR A 119 -1.10 -19.70 22.21
CA THR A 119 -0.25 -18.67 22.85
C THR A 119 1.08 -19.20 23.37
N SER A 120 1.17 -20.50 23.62
CA SER A 120 2.38 -21.08 24.22
C SER A 120 2.69 -22.52 23.80
N LEU A 121 1.98 -23.10 22.83
CA LEU A 121 2.14 -24.51 22.41
C LEU A 121 2.06 -25.51 23.58
N VAL A 122 1.51 -25.10 24.73
CA VAL A 122 1.54 -25.86 26.00
C VAL A 122 2.98 -26.15 26.50
N LEU A 123 3.97 -25.37 26.05
CA LEU A 123 5.39 -25.47 26.45
C LEU A 123 5.82 -24.37 27.44
N GLY A 124 4.86 -23.84 28.21
CA GLY A 124 5.11 -22.84 29.25
C GLY A 124 5.79 -21.58 28.73
N LYS A 125 6.85 -21.11 29.41
CA LYS A 125 7.58 -19.89 29.03
C LYS A 125 8.31 -20.03 27.69
N VAL A 126 8.87 -21.20 27.41
CA VAL A 126 9.61 -21.47 26.16
C VAL A 126 8.66 -21.35 24.98
N GLY A 127 7.49 -21.98 25.05
CA GLY A 127 6.52 -21.91 23.97
C GLY A 127 5.95 -20.51 23.74
N LYS A 128 5.79 -19.69 24.79
CA LYS A 128 5.45 -18.26 24.61
C LYS A 128 6.49 -17.52 23.76
N TRP A 129 7.78 -17.78 24.00
CA TRP A 129 8.85 -17.21 23.19
C TRP A 129 8.85 -17.75 21.76
N ILE A 130 8.59 -19.05 21.56
CA ILE A 130 8.49 -19.65 20.22
C ILE A 130 7.35 -18.99 19.43
N VAL A 131 6.15 -18.90 20.00
CA VAL A 131 4.99 -18.27 19.35
C VAL A 131 5.27 -16.79 19.07
N ALA A 132 5.82 -16.06 20.04
CA ALA A 132 6.18 -14.66 19.87
C ALA A 132 7.22 -14.46 18.75
N ALA A 133 8.29 -15.24 18.72
CA ALA A 133 9.29 -15.19 17.65
C ALA A 133 8.69 -15.57 16.29
N SER A 134 7.80 -16.57 16.24
CA SER A 134 7.14 -17.00 15.01
C SER A 134 6.32 -15.88 14.37
N SER A 135 5.72 -14.97 15.17
CA SER A 135 4.99 -13.82 14.64
C SER A 135 5.90 -12.86 13.84
N LEU A 136 7.14 -12.63 14.31
CA LEU A 136 8.13 -11.83 13.58
C LEU A 136 8.63 -12.55 12.32
N VAL A 137 8.84 -13.87 12.41
CA VAL A 137 9.19 -14.69 11.24
C VAL A 137 8.09 -14.62 10.19
N LEU A 138 6.82 -14.68 10.58
CA LEU A 138 5.68 -14.54 9.67
C LEU A 138 5.67 -13.16 9.01
N VAL A 139 5.89 -12.07 9.76
CA VAL A 139 6.03 -10.71 9.19
C VAL A 139 7.14 -10.67 8.14
N ALA A 140 8.32 -11.23 8.43
CA ALA A 140 9.44 -11.28 7.49
C ALA A 140 9.14 -12.14 6.25
N LEU A 141 8.43 -13.26 6.41
CA LEU A 141 8.00 -14.13 5.31
C LEU A 141 6.98 -13.45 4.42
N LEU A 142 6.02 -12.70 4.99
CA LEU A 142 5.05 -11.93 4.22
C LEU A 142 5.74 -10.81 3.41
N GLY A 143 6.65 -10.05 4.05
CA GLY A 143 7.43 -9.01 3.37
C GLY A 143 8.28 -9.56 2.24
N THR A 144 9.07 -10.60 2.50
CA THR A 144 9.87 -11.26 1.45
C THR A 144 8.99 -11.97 0.41
N GLY A 145 7.82 -12.49 0.79
CA GLY A 145 6.85 -13.12 -0.08
C GLY A 145 6.26 -12.15 -1.09
N ILE A 146 5.87 -10.94 -0.67
CA ILE A 146 5.40 -9.87 -1.56
C ILE A 146 6.49 -9.48 -2.56
N VAL A 147 7.74 -9.31 -2.09
CA VAL A 147 8.88 -8.99 -2.95
C VAL A 147 9.14 -10.12 -3.98
N LEU A 148 8.98 -11.38 -3.58
CA LEU A 148 9.16 -12.53 -4.48
C LEU A 148 7.97 -12.77 -5.41
N TRP A 149 6.77 -12.40 -4.99
CA TRP A 149 5.54 -12.47 -5.77
C TRP A 149 5.54 -11.42 -6.88
N TRP A 150 6.18 -10.26 -6.64
CA TRP A 150 6.17 -9.13 -7.55
C TRP A 150 6.53 -9.56 -8.98
N PRO A 151 5.57 -9.50 -9.91
CA PRO A 151 5.75 -10.11 -11.22
C PRO A 151 6.68 -9.26 -12.07
N LYS A 152 7.61 -9.93 -12.75
CA LYS A 152 8.53 -9.30 -13.71
C LYS A 152 7.85 -8.81 -14.98
N GLN A 153 6.64 -9.30 -15.29
CA GLN A 153 5.84 -8.88 -16.45
C GLN A 153 4.37 -8.85 -16.05
N TRP A 154 3.64 -7.77 -16.35
CA TRP A 154 2.24 -7.60 -15.92
C TRP A 154 1.28 -8.62 -16.52
N ARG A 155 1.60 -9.16 -17.71
CA ARG A 155 0.83 -10.26 -18.33
C ARG A 155 0.84 -11.54 -17.49
N MET A 156 1.85 -11.74 -16.64
CA MET A 156 1.91 -12.86 -15.69
C MET A 156 1.06 -12.62 -14.43
N VAL A 157 0.63 -11.39 -14.14
CA VAL A 157 -0.24 -11.06 -12.98
C VAL A 157 -1.52 -11.87 -13.05
N LYS A 158 -2.18 -11.94 -14.22
CA LYS A 158 -3.40 -12.73 -14.41
C LYS A 158 -3.22 -14.19 -13.98
N GLY A 159 -2.06 -14.80 -14.28
CA GLY A 159 -1.72 -16.16 -13.85
C GLY A 159 -1.17 -16.29 -12.42
N ALA A 160 -0.77 -15.18 -11.79
CA ALA A 160 -0.26 -15.10 -10.43
C ALA A 160 -1.35 -14.82 -9.39
N VAL A 161 -2.44 -14.13 -9.78
CA VAL A 161 -3.62 -13.87 -8.94
C VAL A 161 -4.76 -14.87 -9.14
N SER A 162 -4.70 -15.70 -10.20
CA SER A 162 -5.71 -16.74 -10.46
C SER A 162 -5.29 -18.11 -9.92
N LEU A 163 -6.27 -18.79 -9.34
CA LEU A 163 -6.10 -20.15 -8.83
C LEU A 163 -6.29 -21.16 -9.99
N ALA A 164 -5.19 -21.75 -10.44
CA ALA A 164 -5.17 -22.72 -11.53
C ALA A 164 -5.11 -24.16 -10.98
N LEU A 165 -6.28 -24.71 -10.63
CA LEU A 165 -6.42 -26.05 -10.03
C LEU A 165 -6.14 -27.22 -10.99
N ASN A 166 -6.07 -26.95 -12.29
CA ASN A 166 -5.75 -27.95 -13.33
C ASN A 166 -4.25 -28.28 -13.45
N ARG A 167 -3.38 -27.60 -12.69
CA ARG A 167 -1.94 -27.87 -12.68
C ARG A 167 -1.62 -29.10 -11.83
N MET A 168 -0.49 -29.76 -12.09
CA MET A 168 -0.01 -30.92 -11.32
C MET A 168 1.40 -30.70 -10.75
N GLY A 169 1.73 -31.44 -9.70
CA GLY A 169 3.08 -31.48 -9.11
C GLY A 169 3.61 -30.13 -8.62
N ARG A 170 4.85 -29.78 -8.97
CA ARG A 170 5.50 -28.56 -8.49
C ARG A 170 4.77 -27.28 -8.93
N ALA A 171 4.20 -27.27 -10.14
CA ALA A 171 3.49 -26.11 -10.68
C ALA A 171 2.17 -25.83 -9.95
N PHE A 172 1.50 -26.88 -9.47
CA PHE A 172 0.30 -26.78 -8.63
C PHE A 172 0.62 -26.12 -7.28
N HIS A 173 1.57 -26.67 -6.53
CA HIS A 173 1.96 -26.09 -5.23
C HIS A 173 2.51 -24.67 -5.36
N PHE A 174 3.21 -24.36 -6.45
CA PHE A 174 3.71 -23.01 -6.71
C PHE A 174 2.55 -22.02 -6.93
N ASN A 175 1.57 -22.37 -7.77
CA ASN A 175 0.41 -21.52 -7.98
C ASN A 175 -0.40 -21.33 -6.69
N LEU A 176 -0.66 -22.41 -5.95
CA LEU A 176 -1.39 -22.35 -4.69
C LEU A 176 -0.68 -21.46 -3.65
N HIS A 177 0.64 -21.66 -3.46
CA HIS A 177 1.44 -20.87 -2.52
C HIS A 177 1.49 -19.38 -2.92
N ASN A 178 1.69 -19.11 -4.21
CA ASN A 178 1.84 -17.75 -4.71
C ASN A 178 0.52 -16.97 -4.67
N THR A 179 -0.57 -17.58 -5.15
CA THR A 179 -1.87 -16.92 -5.26
C THR A 179 -2.53 -16.72 -3.90
N LEU A 180 -2.56 -17.76 -3.04
CA LEU A 180 -3.13 -17.60 -1.70
C LEU A 180 -2.25 -16.69 -0.82
N GLY A 181 -0.93 -16.77 -0.98
CA GLY A 181 0.01 -15.90 -0.27
C GLY A 181 -0.24 -14.43 -0.56
N PHE A 182 -0.50 -14.08 -1.82
CA PHE A 182 -0.85 -12.73 -2.23
C PHE A 182 -2.16 -12.23 -1.60
N TRP A 183 -3.26 -12.96 -1.77
CA TRP A 183 -4.57 -12.53 -1.27
C TRP A 183 -4.63 -12.46 0.26
N ALA A 184 -3.90 -13.33 0.96
CA ALA A 184 -3.86 -13.33 2.41
C ALA A 184 -2.80 -12.37 2.99
N ALA A 185 -1.93 -11.77 2.17
CA ALA A 185 -0.75 -11.04 2.67
C ALA A 185 -1.10 -9.88 3.60
N LEU A 186 -2.03 -9.02 3.18
CA LEU A 186 -2.45 -7.84 3.96
C LEU A 186 -3.15 -8.21 5.28
N PRO A 187 -4.21 -9.06 5.29
CA PRO A 187 -4.84 -9.44 6.55
C PRO A 187 -3.89 -10.23 7.46
N LEU A 188 -3.05 -11.12 6.92
CA LEU A 188 -2.06 -11.84 7.72
C LEU A 188 -0.98 -10.92 8.29
N LEU A 189 -0.61 -9.85 7.59
CA LEU A 189 0.33 -8.86 8.11
C LEU A 189 -0.26 -8.15 9.33
N ALA A 190 -1.52 -7.71 9.25
CA ALA A 190 -2.22 -7.10 10.38
C ALA A 190 -2.30 -8.06 11.60
N ILE A 191 -2.67 -9.32 11.36
CA ILE A 191 -2.76 -10.35 12.41
C ILE A 191 -1.39 -10.66 13.01
N ALA A 192 -0.34 -10.78 12.19
CA ALA A 192 1.00 -11.11 12.65
C ALA A 192 1.65 -9.98 13.44
N VAL A 193 1.51 -8.72 12.98
CA VAL A 193 2.01 -7.53 13.70
C VAL A 193 1.32 -7.39 15.04
N THR A 194 0.00 -7.52 15.08
CA THR A 194 -0.77 -7.41 16.33
C THR A 194 -0.50 -8.58 17.28
N GLY A 195 -0.29 -9.79 16.74
CA GLY A 195 0.21 -10.94 17.48
C GLY A 195 1.57 -10.69 18.12
N ALA A 196 2.50 -10.07 17.38
CA ALA A 196 3.82 -9.67 17.89
C ALA A 196 3.71 -8.65 19.03
N ILE A 197 2.86 -7.62 18.87
CA ILE A 197 2.60 -6.59 19.88
C ILE A 197 2.05 -7.19 21.19
N MET A 198 1.23 -8.24 21.09
CA MET A 198 0.65 -8.91 22.25
C MET A 198 1.60 -9.94 22.88
N GLY A 199 2.37 -10.67 22.05
CA GLY A 199 3.27 -11.73 22.49
C GLY A 199 4.63 -11.24 23.01
N ILE A 200 5.11 -10.09 22.51
CA ILE A 200 6.43 -9.53 22.84
C ILE A 200 6.27 -8.36 23.81
N LYS A 201 6.47 -8.61 25.11
CA LYS A 201 6.27 -7.62 26.17
C LYS A 201 7.01 -6.29 25.92
N PRO A 202 8.32 -6.27 25.57
CA PRO A 202 9.02 -5.02 25.27
C PRO A 202 8.38 -4.21 24.14
N LEU A 203 7.87 -4.89 23.10
CA LEU A 203 7.23 -4.23 21.96
C LEU A 203 5.89 -3.59 22.37
N GLY A 204 5.08 -4.32 23.14
CA GLY A 204 3.83 -3.78 23.70
C GLY A 204 4.04 -2.66 24.72
N ASP A 205 5.11 -2.73 25.52
CA ASP A 205 5.50 -1.67 26.47
C ASP A 205 5.97 -0.42 25.72
N ALA A 206 6.81 -0.57 24.69
CA ALA A 206 7.28 0.54 23.86
C ALA A 206 6.11 1.28 23.17
N LEU A 207 5.12 0.53 22.66
CA LEU A 207 3.92 1.13 22.06
C LEU A 207 3.08 1.93 23.03
N ARG A 208 3.05 1.56 24.32
CA ARG A 208 2.37 2.34 25.36
C ARG A 208 3.16 3.59 25.78
N GLY A 209 4.44 3.69 25.39
CA GLY A 209 5.37 4.74 25.82
C GLY A 209 5.89 4.54 27.25
N HIS A 210 6.87 5.36 27.65
CA HIS A 210 7.43 5.34 29.01
C HIS A 210 6.40 5.71 30.10
N SER A 211 5.27 6.32 29.73
CA SER A 211 4.09 6.52 30.61
C SER A 211 3.20 5.28 30.79
N GLY A 212 3.59 4.10 30.29
CA GLY A 212 2.85 2.85 30.55
C GLY A 212 2.80 2.40 32.02
N LYS A 213 3.52 3.08 32.92
CA LYS A 213 3.39 2.94 34.38
C LYS A 213 2.37 3.91 34.98
N ASP A 214 1.96 4.91 34.20
CA ASP A 214 0.95 5.89 34.55
C ASP A 214 -0.38 5.40 33.98
N PHE A 215 -1.01 4.43 34.67
CA PHE A 215 -2.43 4.67 34.91
C PHE A 215 -2.50 6.10 35.46
N PRO A 216 -3.43 7.00 35.05
CA PRO A 216 -3.77 8.09 35.94
C PRO A 216 -4.00 7.43 37.30
N PRO A 217 -3.17 7.74 38.33
CA PRO A 217 -3.08 6.92 39.53
C PRO A 217 -4.50 6.61 39.97
N ALA A 218 -4.78 5.32 40.22
CA ALA A 218 -6.09 4.90 40.72
C ALA A 218 -6.45 5.92 41.80
N ALA A 219 -7.55 6.67 41.59
CA ALA A 219 -7.88 7.88 42.34
C ALA A 219 -7.39 7.71 43.77
N THR A 220 -6.29 8.40 44.11
CA THR A 220 -5.66 8.20 45.41
C THR A 220 -6.69 8.56 46.46
N SER A 221 -6.65 7.86 47.59
CA SER A 221 -7.49 8.10 48.77
C SER A 221 -7.61 9.58 49.18
N SER A 222 -6.71 10.45 48.70
CA SER A 222 -6.77 11.90 48.80
C SER A 222 -7.96 12.58 48.08
N GLU A 223 -8.52 12.05 46.99
CA GLU A 223 -9.76 12.59 46.37
C GLU A 223 -11.01 12.17 47.16
N ILE A 224 -10.94 11.06 47.91
CA ILE A 224 -12.00 10.55 48.79
C ILE A 224 -12.14 11.42 50.06
N SER A 225 -11.05 12.03 50.53
CA SER A 225 -11.04 12.81 51.78
C SER A 225 -11.77 14.16 51.73
N ASN A 226 -12.10 14.71 50.55
CA ASN A 226 -12.77 16.01 50.44
C ASN A 226 -14.31 15.93 50.49
N SER A 227 -14.90 14.74 50.50
CA SER A 227 -16.34 14.54 50.72
C SER A 227 -16.61 14.12 52.17
N THR A 228 -16.34 15.02 53.12
CA THR A 228 -16.71 14.81 54.52
C THR A 228 -18.05 15.50 54.81
N SER A 229 -19.13 14.72 54.81
CA SER A 229 -20.22 14.77 55.79
C SER A 229 -21.21 13.66 55.47
N GLN A 230 -21.38 12.71 56.40
CA GLN A 230 -22.18 11.47 56.29
C GLN A 230 -21.57 10.37 55.42
N ILE A 231 -20.55 9.69 55.95
CA ILE A 231 -20.01 8.46 55.34
C ILE A 231 -20.85 7.28 55.83
N PRO A 232 -21.57 6.55 54.96
CA PRO A 232 -22.25 5.31 55.34
C PRO A 232 -21.24 4.27 55.84
N THR A 233 -21.61 3.52 56.88
CA THR A 233 -20.80 2.40 57.42
C THR A 233 -20.88 1.14 56.56
N VAL A 234 -21.90 1.03 55.69
CA VAL A 234 -22.11 -0.08 54.76
C VAL A 234 -21.61 0.32 53.37
N PRO A 235 -20.86 -0.55 52.66
CA PRO A 235 -20.50 -0.32 51.25
C PRO A 235 -21.74 -0.09 50.38
N ALA A 236 -21.58 0.66 49.28
CA ALA A 236 -22.64 0.81 48.30
C ALA A 236 -23.00 -0.56 47.71
N SER A 237 -24.29 -0.78 47.47
CA SER A 237 -24.76 -1.99 46.77
C SER A 237 -24.19 -2.05 45.35
N LEU A 238 -24.00 -3.26 44.84
CA LEU A 238 -23.60 -3.47 43.44
C LEU A 238 -24.61 -2.85 42.47
N ASP A 239 -25.89 -2.80 42.83
CA ASP A 239 -26.90 -2.11 42.04
C ASP A 239 -26.74 -0.59 42.04
N ALA A 240 -26.34 0.02 43.16
CA ALA A 240 -26.03 1.45 43.20
C ALA A 240 -24.82 1.77 42.32
N LEU A 241 -23.78 0.94 42.37
CA LEU A 241 -22.60 1.06 41.50
C LEU A 241 -22.94 0.86 40.03
N ARG A 242 -23.78 -0.13 39.71
CA ARG A 242 -24.31 -0.35 38.35
C ARG A 242 -25.10 0.85 37.86
N ALA A 243 -26.00 1.40 38.70
CA ALA A 243 -26.83 2.54 38.35
C ALA A 243 -25.99 3.80 38.09
N ALA A 244 -25.01 4.07 38.96
CA ALA A 244 -24.08 5.19 38.78
C ALA A 244 -23.27 5.06 37.48
N ALA A 245 -22.74 3.87 37.19
CA ALA A 245 -22.01 3.61 35.96
C ALA A 245 -22.91 3.74 34.71
N ALA A 246 -24.12 3.18 34.75
CA ALA A 246 -25.08 3.29 33.66
C ALA A 246 -25.52 4.74 33.41
N GLY A 247 -25.59 5.57 34.45
CA GLY A 247 -25.92 7.00 34.33
C GLY A 247 -24.89 7.81 33.55
N VAL A 248 -23.61 7.41 33.58
CA VAL A 248 -22.52 8.08 32.83
C VAL A 248 -22.14 7.39 31.53
N PHE A 249 -22.68 6.19 31.29
CA PHE A 249 -22.45 5.40 30.08
C PHE A 249 -23.76 5.24 29.29
N PRO A 250 -24.15 6.23 28.46
CA PRO A 250 -25.37 6.13 27.66
C PRO A 250 -25.27 4.97 26.67
N ASP A 251 -26.38 4.26 26.45
CA ASP A 251 -26.50 3.17 25.47
C ASP A 251 -25.40 2.10 25.59
N TRP A 252 -25.00 1.77 26.81
CA TRP A 252 -24.05 0.70 27.07
C TRP A 252 -24.64 -0.66 26.63
N ARG A 253 -23.79 -1.51 26.04
CA ARG A 253 -24.12 -2.89 25.64
C ARG A 253 -23.58 -3.92 26.61
N GLU A 254 -22.36 -3.68 27.10
CA GLU A 254 -21.69 -4.50 28.11
C GLU A 254 -21.10 -3.56 29.16
N LEU A 255 -21.34 -3.85 30.44
CA LEU A 255 -20.80 -3.12 31.58
C LEU A 255 -19.97 -4.08 32.44
N ARG A 256 -18.76 -3.66 32.82
CA ARG A 256 -17.84 -4.40 33.68
C ARG A 256 -17.57 -3.59 34.93
N LEU A 257 -17.91 -4.14 36.08
CA LEU A 257 -17.61 -3.55 37.39
C LEU A 257 -16.44 -4.31 38.00
N HIS A 258 -15.27 -3.69 38.04
CA HIS A 258 -14.07 -4.26 38.66
C HIS A 258 -14.02 -3.89 40.13
N ALA A 259 -13.96 -4.92 40.97
CA ALA A 259 -13.79 -4.75 42.41
C ALA A 259 -12.41 -4.12 42.73
N PRO A 260 -12.32 -3.31 43.80
CA PRO A 260 -11.06 -2.73 44.25
C PRO A 260 -10.00 -3.83 44.49
N ARG A 261 -8.76 -3.58 44.10
CA ARG A 261 -7.65 -4.53 44.23
C ARG A 261 -6.37 -3.88 44.73
N GLY A 262 -5.64 -4.62 45.57
CA GLY A 262 -4.35 -4.19 46.09
C GLY A 262 -4.49 -2.90 46.90
N ARG A 263 -3.81 -1.83 46.49
CA ARG A 263 -3.83 -0.51 47.16
C ARG A 263 -4.98 0.40 46.72
N SER A 264 -5.77 0.01 45.72
CA SER A 264 -6.92 0.80 45.25
C SER A 264 -8.13 0.52 46.11
N SER A 265 -8.79 1.58 46.60
CA SER A 265 -10.03 1.51 47.38
C SER A 265 -11.27 1.84 46.56
N VAL A 266 -11.15 2.04 45.24
CA VAL A 266 -12.24 2.50 44.37
C VAL A 266 -12.68 1.42 43.38
N TRP A 267 -13.96 1.44 43.03
CA TRP A 267 -14.50 0.59 41.98
C TRP A 267 -14.18 1.17 40.61
N ARG A 268 -13.91 0.31 39.62
CA ARG A 268 -13.69 0.73 38.23
C ARG A 268 -14.76 0.14 37.34
N ALA A 269 -15.53 0.99 36.68
CA ALA A 269 -16.53 0.60 35.69
C ALA A 269 -15.99 0.83 34.27
N GLU A 270 -16.12 -0.18 33.41
CA GLU A 270 -15.81 -0.09 31.97
C GLU A 270 -17.03 -0.48 31.16
N ALA A 271 -17.35 0.28 30.11
CA ALA A 271 -18.48 -0.03 29.23
C ALA A 271 -18.06 -0.22 27.77
N VAL A 272 -18.78 -1.08 27.04
CA VAL A 272 -18.85 -1.00 25.58
C VAL A 272 -20.11 -0.23 25.24
N LEU A 273 -19.97 0.92 24.62
CA LEU A 273 -21.08 1.75 24.19
C LEU A 273 -21.56 1.31 22.81
N ALA A 274 -22.82 1.60 22.46
CA ALA A 274 -23.29 1.44 21.08
C ALA A 274 -22.41 2.20 20.07
N ALA A 275 -21.88 3.36 20.46
CA ALA A 275 -20.96 4.18 19.67
C ALA A 275 -19.47 3.79 19.78
N SER A 276 -19.10 2.77 20.58
CA SER A 276 -17.70 2.34 20.69
C SER A 276 -17.20 1.79 19.35
N ALA A 277 -16.06 2.29 18.88
CA ALA A 277 -15.47 1.87 17.60
C ALA A 277 -15.15 0.36 17.52
N HIS A 278 -14.87 -0.28 18.67
CA HIS A 278 -14.64 -1.72 18.80
C HIS A 278 -14.81 -2.17 20.27
N GLU A 279 -14.84 -3.48 20.55
CA GLU A 279 -15.12 -4.05 21.89
C GLU A 279 -14.06 -3.76 22.98
N HIS A 280 -12.92 -3.18 22.57
CA HIS A 280 -11.83 -2.72 23.42
C HIS A 280 -11.74 -1.19 23.55
N ALA A 281 -12.60 -0.43 22.86
CA ALA A 281 -12.72 1.02 22.99
C ALA A 281 -13.66 1.37 24.15
N ARG A 282 -13.19 1.13 25.37
CA ARG A 282 -13.99 1.25 26.60
C ARG A 282 -13.63 2.53 27.36
N PRO A 283 -14.57 3.46 27.59
CA PRO A 283 -14.38 4.50 28.60
C PRO A 283 -14.35 3.89 30.01
N ILE A 284 -13.73 4.60 30.95
CA ILE A 284 -13.54 4.16 32.32
C ILE A 284 -14.20 5.16 33.27
N ALA A 285 -14.99 4.68 34.22
CA ALA A 285 -15.52 5.48 35.32
C ALA A 285 -15.01 4.92 36.65
N TRP A 286 -14.60 5.81 37.55
CA TRP A 286 -14.11 5.49 38.89
C TRP A 286 -15.21 5.82 39.90
N LEU A 287 -15.60 4.85 40.71
CA LEU A 287 -16.75 4.95 41.60
C LEU A 287 -16.31 4.81 43.06
N ASP A 288 -16.91 5.62 43.92
CA ASP A 288 -16.73 5.53 45.36
C ASP A 288 -17.38 4.24 45.92
N PRO A 289 -16.67 3.45 46.74
CA PRO A 289 -17.15 2.16 47.23
C PRO A 289 -18.30 2.24 48.25
N ARG A 290 -18.59 3.41 48.83
CA ARG A 290 -19.59 3.58 49.91
C ARG A 290 -20.83 4.34 49.44
N THR A 291 -20.65 5.30 48.55
CA THR A 291 -21.71 6.19 48.07
C THR A 291 -22.13 5.90 46.63
N ALA A 292 -21.36 5.08 45.89
CA ALA A 292 -21.47 4.91 44.44
C ALA A 292 -21.31 6.21 43.62
N ALA A 293 -20.83 7.29 44.23
CA ALA A 293 -20.57 8.54 43.52
C ALA A 293 -19.50 8.34 42.42
N VAL A 294 -19.72 8.95 41.26
CA VAL A 294 -18.75 8.95 40.17
C VAL A 294 -17.65 9.96 40.50
N LEU A 295 -16.46 9.46 40.81
CA LEU A 295 -15.30 10.27 41.19
C LEU A 295 -14.60 10.85 39.95
N ARG A 296 -14.47 10.05 38.89
CA ARG A 296 -13.79 10.44 37.65
C ARG A 296 -14.33 9.66 36.46
N LEU A 297 -14.45 10.34 35.31
CA LEU A 297 -14.79 9.73 34.03
C LEU A 297 -13.66 9.98 33.03
N ASP A 298 -13.10 8.90 32.49
CA ASP A 298 -12.02 8.91 31.50
C ASP A 298 -12.58 8.38 30.16
N PRO A 299 -12.94 9.24 29.20
CA PRO A 299 -13.35 8.81 27.86
C PRO A 299 -12.25 8.03 27.15
N PHE A 300 -12.59 7.07 26.28
CA PHE A 300 -11.57 6.32 25.53
C PHE A 300 -10.67 7.23 24.67
N SER A 301 -11.20 8.34 24.18
CA SER A 301 -10.47 9.34 23.40
C SER A 301 -9.42 10.11 24.20
N SER A 302 -9.57 10.21 25.53
CA SER A 302 -8.60 10.89 26.41
C SER A 302 -7.39 10.03 26.77
N LEU A 303 -7.42 8.73 26.44
CA LEU A 303 -6.27 7.85 26.65
C LEU A 303 -5.09 8.25 25.74
N PRO A 304 -3.84 8.12 26.23
CA PRO A 304 -2.66 8.35 25.40
C PRO A 304 -2.69 7.53 24.10
N LEU A 305 -2.16 8.11 23.01
CA LEU A 305 -2.17 7.48 21.68
C LEU A 305 -1.66 6.03 21.71
N GLY A 306 -0.57 5.78 22.44
CA GLY A 306 0.00 4.43 22.59
C GLY A 306 -0.96 3.42 23.20
N GLN A 307 -1.78 3.84 24.16
CA GLN A 307 -2.80 2.99 24.79
C GLN A 307 -3.96 2.74 23.84
N ARG A 308 -4.40 3.77 23.09
CA ARG A 308 -5.42 3.63 22.05
C ARG A 308 -4.98 2.65 20.95
N LEU A 309 -3.74 2.77 20.48
CA LEU A 309 -3.15 1.83 19.51
C LEU A 309 -3.03 0.42 20.09
N ARG A 310 -2.63 0.27 21.35
CA ARG A 310 -2.56 -1.05 22.00
C ARG A 310 -3.94 -1.71 22.17
N ALA A 311 -5.00 -0.92 22.33
CA ALA A 311 -6.38 -1.38 22.39
C ALA A 311 -6.89 -1.93 21.05
N LEU A 312 -6.29 -1.52 19.91
CA LEU A 312 -6.58 -2.08 18.59
C LEU A 312 -5.97 -3.46 18.35
N ALA A 313 -4.92 -3.82 19.10
CA ALA A 313 -4.18 -5.05 18.81
C ALA A 313 -5.04 -6.33 18.92
N ARG A 314 -5.91 -6.44 19.92
CA ARG A 314 -6.81 -7.60 20.04
C ARG A 314 -7.87 -7.66 18.93
N PRO A 315 -8.70 -6.62 18.71
CA PRO A 315 -9.76 -6.66 17.70
C PRO A 315 -9.23 -6.73 16.25
N MET A 316 -8.01 -6.28 15.98
CA MET A 316 -7.37 -6.49 14.68
C MET A 316 -6.82 -7.92 14.52
N HIS A 317 -6.39 -8.56 15.60
CA HIS A 317 -5.82 -9.90 15.58
C HIS A 317 -6.87 -11.00 15.40
N ASP A 318 -8.00 -10.90 16.12
CA ASP A 318 -9.12 -11.82 15.97
C ASP A 318 -10.16 -11.36 14.92
N GLY A 319 -9.96 -10.18 14.34
CA GLY A 319 -10.80 -9.61 13.28
C GLY A 319 -12.13 -9.02 13.78
N SER A 320 -12.35 -8.87 15.09
CA SER A 320 -13.59 -8.31 15.63
C SER A 320 -13.78 -6.80 15.39
N MET A 321 -12.77 -6.10 14.85
CA MET A 321 -12.75 -4.64 14.70
C MET A 321 -13.97 -4.02 14.03
N PHE A 322 -14.46 -4.59 12.91
CA PHE A 322 -15.67 -4.12 12.22
C PHE A 322 -16.77 -5.20 12.24
N GLY A 323 -16.76 -6.07 13.25
CA GLY A 323 -17.73 -7.14 13.43
C GLY A 323 -17.52 -8.34 12.49
N ARG A 324 -18.64 -8.97 12.09
CA ARG A 324 -18.65 -10.26 11.37
C ARG A 324 -17.85 -10.28 10.05
N PRO A 325 -17.89 -9.24 9.19
CA PRO A 325 -17.16 -9.27 7.93
C PRO A 325 -15.65 -9.40 8.12
N THR A 326 -15.05 -8.60 9.01
CA THR A 326 -13.60 -8.66 9.27
C THR A 326 -13.20 -9.90 10.03
N GLN A 327 -14.07 -10.43 10.89
CA GLN A 327 -13.85 -11.69 11.60
C GLN A 327 -13.78 -12.86 10.60
N PHE A 328 -14.65 -12.87 9.58
CA PHE A 328 -14.62 -13.87 8.52
C PHE A 328 -13.38 -13.75 7.63
N VAL A 329 -12.95 -12.52 7.31
CA VAL A 329 -11.68 -12.29 6.59
C VAL A 329 -10.48 -12.81 7.40
N ALA A 330 -10.43 -12.54 8.71
CA ALA A 330 -9.37 -13.03 9.58
C ALA A 330 -9.35 -14.56 9.64
N PHE A 331 -10.52 -15.20 9.75
CA PHE A 331 -10.66 -16.66 9.70
C PHE A 331 -10.11 -17.25 8.40
N LEU A 332 -10.53 -16.73 7.24
CA LEU A 332 -10.04 -17.21 5.94
C LEU A 332 -8.53 -16.98 5.78
N ALA A 333 -8.04 -15.80 6.18
CA ALA A 333 -6.63 -15.46 6.09
C ALA A 333 -5.77 -16.42 6.91
N VAL A 334 -6.17 -16.74 8.15
CA VAL A 334 -5.42 -17.67 8.99
C VAL A 334 -5.50 -19.11 8.46
N LEU A 335 -6.60 -19.55 7.84
CA LEU A 335 -6.69 -20.87 7.20
C LEU A 335 -5.77 -21.02 5.98
N VAL A 336 -5.34 -19.92 5.37
CA VAL A 336 -4.33 -19.94 4.30
C VAL A 336 -2.95 -20.32 4.84
N VAL A 337 -2.62 -20.01 6.10
CA VAL A 337 -1.28 -20.24 6.67
C VAL A 337 -0.87 -21.73 6.68
N PRO A 338 -1.72 -22.70 7.08
CA PRO A 338 -1.42 -24.11 6.93
C PRO A 338 -1.18 -24.52 5.47
N VAL A 339 -1.97 -23.98 4.53
CA VAL A 339 -1.81 -24.25 3.10
C VAL A 339 -0.47 -23.73 2.59
N LEU A 340 -0.07 -22.51 2.96
CA LEU A 340 1.23 -21.94 2.63
C LEU A 340 2.38 -22.75 3.24
N SER A 341 2.23 -23.22 4.47
CA SER A 341 3.22 -24.04 5.16
C SER A 341 3.43 -25.38 4.45
N VAL A 342 2.33 -26.08 4.11
CA VAL A 342 2.38 -27.37 3.39
C VAL A 342 2.93 -27.19 1.98
N THR A 343 2.45 -26.20 1.23
CA THR A 343 2.92 -25.94 -0.15
C THR A 343 4.38 -25.49 -0.19
N GLY A 344 4.85 -24.71 0.79
CA GLY A 344 6.25 -24.33 0.91
C GLY A 344 7.18 -25.53 1.13
N VAL A 345 6.80 -26.44 2.04
CA VAL A 345 7.53 -27.70 2.26
C VAL A 345 7.48 -28.59 1.02
N ALA A 346 6.32 -28.70 0.36
CA ALA A 346 6.16 -29.49 -0.86
C ALA A 346 7.04 -28.97 -2.01
N LEU A 347 7.13 -27.65 -2.19
CA LEU A 347 8.01 -27.02 -3.19
C LEU A 347 9.48 -27.34 -2.94
N TRP A 348 9.92 -27.27 -1.69
CA TRP A 348 11.29 -27.65 -1.31
C TRP A 348 11.55 -29.14 -1.57
N TRP A 349 10.66 -30.03 -1.15
CA TRP A 349 10.79 -31.47 -1.31
C TRP A 349 10.83 -31.88 -2.78
N LEU A 350 9.91 -31.37 -3.60
CA LEU A 350 9.83 -31.66 -5.04
C LEU A 350 11.07 -31.14 -5.78
N ARG A 351 11.62 -29.98 -5.37
CA ARG A 351 12.88 -29.46 -5.90
C ARG A 351 14.05 -30.39 -5.56
N ARG A 352 14.19 -30.81 -4.30
CA ARG A 352 15.26 -31.74 -3.86
C ARG A 352 15.19 -33.08 -4.59
N ARG A 353 13.98 -33.60 -4.78
CA ARG A 353 13.76 -34.86 -5.51
C ARG A 353 14.18 -34.74 -6.97
N ALA A 354 13.89 -33.62 -7.63
CA ALA A 354 14.34 -33.34 -8.99
C ALA A 354 15.87 -33.19 -9.08
N GLU A 355 16.49 -32.45 -8.16
CA GLU A 355 17.95 -32.29 -8.09
C GLU A 355 18.66 -33.64 -7.85
N ASN A 356 18.13 -34.50 -6.98
CA ASN A 356 18.68 -35.84 -6.72
C ASN A 356 18.50 -36.79 -7.90
N ALA A 357 17.37 -36.74 -8.61
CA ALA A 357 17.16 -37.50 -9.83
C ALA A 357 18.14 -37.08 -10.93
N GLN A 358 18.37 -35.78 -11.08
CA GLN A 358 19.33 -35.25 -12.04
C GLN A 358 20.76 -35.66 -11.69
N ARG A 359 21.16 -35.56 -10.42
CA ARG A 359 22.48 -36.06 -9.94
C ARG A 359 22.67 -37.55 -10.20
N LYS A 360 21.64 -38.39 -10.02
CA LYS A 360 21.70 -39.82 -10.34
C LYS A 360 21.86 -40.07 -11.85
N CYS A 361 21.13 -39.33 -12.71
CA CYS A 361 21.30 -39.44 -14.16
C CYS A 361 22.68 -38.97 -14.64
N THR A 362 23.24 -37.92 -14.04
CA THR A 362 24.60 -37.44 -14.35
C THR A 362 25.67 -38.41 -13.86
N ALA A 363 25.48 -39.02 -12.68
CA ALA A 363 26.39 -40.05 -12.14
C ALA A 363 26.33 -41.37 -12.91
N LEU A 364 25.20 -41.70 -13.55
CA LEU A 364 25.03 -42.89 -14.38
C LEU A 364 25.45 -42.70 -15.86
N GLY A 365 26.00 -41.53 -16.23
CA GLY A 365 26.48 -41.27 -17.60
C GLY A 365 25.38 -41.20 -18.67
N VAL A 366 24.10 -41.21 -18.29
CA VAL A 366 22.98 -41.19 -19.23
C VAL A 366 22.76 -39.77 -19.74
N ARG A 367 23.41 -39.41 -20.86
CA ARG A 367 22.99 -38.25 -21.66
C ARG A 367 21.62 -38.55 -22.24
N ARG A 368 20.65 -37.69 -21.94
CA ARG A 368 19.30 -37.76 -22.52
C ARG A 368 19.41 -37.34 -24.00
N SER A 369 19.67 -38.28 -24.90
CA SER A 369 19.38 -38.08 -26.33
C SER A 369 17.86 -38.04 -26.49
N LEU A 370 17.33 -36.91 -26.93
CA LEU A 370 15.96 -36.85 -27.42
C LEU A 370 15.91 -37.56 -28.78
N PRO A 371 15.05 -38.56 -28.98
CA PRO A 371 14.82 -39.13 -30.31
C PRO A 371 13.85 -38.21 -31.06
N PHE A 372 14.34 -37.52 -32.09
CA PHE A 372 13.50 -37.14 -33.22
C PHE A 372 13.68 -38.21 -34.30
N PRO A 373 12.68 -39.06 -34.61
CA PRO A 373 12.68 -39.77 -35.87
C PRO A 373 12.13 -38.82 -36.95
N ALA A 374 12.95 -38.59 -37.96
CA ALA A 374 12.48 -38.17 -39.27
C ALA A 374 11.60 -39.30 -39.85
N ALA A 375 10.36 -38.99 -40.16
CA ALA A 375 9.48 -39.85 -40.95
C ALA A 375 8.95 -39.05 -42.14
N SER A 376 9.14 -39.63 -43.31
CA SER A 376 8.86 -39.13 -44.64
C SER A 376 7.46 -39.55 -45.13
N LEU A 377 6.88 -38.67 -45.97
CA LEU A 377 5.79 -38.85 -46.97
C LEU A 377 4.32 -38.91 -46.49
N PRO A 378 3.31 -38.61 -47.35
CA PRO A 378 3.34 -38.07 -48.73
C PRO A 378 2.43 -36.82 -48.96
N SER A 379 2.60 -36.21 -50.14
CA SER A 379 1.73 -35.18 -50.73
C SER A 379 0.27 -35.63 -50.89
N PRO A 380 -0.67 -34.68 -50.97
CA PRO A 380 -1.78 -34.78 -51.91
C PRO A 380 -1.80 -33.60 -52.88
N SER A 381 -1.90 -33.98 -54.14
CA SER A 381 -2.17 -33.20 -55.34
C SER A 381 -3.48 -32.40 -55.28
N LEU A 382 -3.42 -31.24 -55.95
CA LEU A 382 -4.47 -30.56 -56.72
C LEU A 382 -5.94 -30.85 -56.34
N MET A 383 -6.61 -29.83 -55.80
CA MET A 383 -7.91 -29.42 -56.35
C MET A 383 -7.98 -27.89 -56.37
N MET A 384 -7.81 -27.37 -57.59
CA MET A 384 -8.10 -26.00 -57.97
C MET A 384 -9.63 -25.83 -58.00
N LYS A 385 -10.17 -24.89 -57.22
CA LYS A 385 -11.45 -24.23 -57.52
C LYS A 385 -11.56 -22.89 -56.80
N THR A 386 -11.61 -21.86 -57.64
CA THR A 386 -12.38 -20.60 -57.53
C THR A 386 -12.03 -19.58 -56.44
N ALA A 387 -11.68 -18.39 -56.94
CA ALA A 387 -11.58 -17.11 -56.26
C ALA A 387 -12.89 -16.71 -55.56
N ALA A 388 -12.79 -16.12 -54.36
CA ALA A 388 -13.45 -14.89 -53.95
C ALA A 388 -13.23 -14.62 -52.44
N GLN A 389 -12.95 -13.35 -52.13
CA GLN A 389 -13.17 -12.65 -50.87
C GLN A 389 -12.26 -12.98 -49.67
N ILE A 390 -11.38 -12.02 -49.40
CA ILE A 390 -10.69 -11.75 -48.14
C ILE A 390 -11.73 -11.37 -47.07
N PRO A 391 -11.80 -12.04 -45.91
CA PRO A 391 -12.35 -11.46 -44.71
C PRO A 391 -11.22 -10.87 -43.86
N THR A 392 -11.37 -9.58 -43.55
CA THR A 392 -10.64 -8.82 -42.54
C THR A 392 -10.64 -9.53 -41.19
N VAL A 393 -9.45 -9.77 -40.63
CA VAL A 393 -9.28 -10.22 -39.25
C VAL A 393 -9.41 -9.01 -38.33
N SER A 394 -10.55 -8.91 -37.65
CA SER A 394 -10.78 -7.97 -36.55
C SER A 394 -10.02 -8.42 -35.30
N SER A 395 -9.18 -7.54 -34.76
CA SER A 395 -8.53 -7.68 -33.45
C SER A 395 -9.56 -7.60 -32.30
N PRO A 396 -9.40 -8.35 -31.21
CA PRO A 396 -10.32 -8.28 -30.07
C PRO A 396 -10.04 -7.04 -29.22
N ALA A 397 -11.08 -6.27 -28.95
CA ALA A 397 -11.07 -5.10 -28.08
C ALA A 397 -10.73 -5.45 -26.61
N PRO A 398 -10.03 -4.58 -25.87
CA PRO A 398 -9.81 -4.75 -24.44
C PRO A 398 -11.10 -4.45 -23.64
N SER A 399 -11.45 -5.36 -22.73
CA SER A 399 -12.60 -5.26 -21.84
C SER A 399 -12.42 -4.15 -20.77
N HIS A 400 -13.18 -3.05 -20.90
CA HIS A 400 -13.23 -1.91 -19.98
C HIS A 400 -14.12 -2.15 -18.74
N SER A 401 -13.96 -3.25 -17.99
CA SER A 401 -14.89 -3.55 -16.88
C SER A 401 -14.40 -3.27 -15.45
N ASN A 402 -13.14 -2.86 -15.24
CA ASN A 402 -12.60 -2.65 -13.88
C ASN A 402 -12.15 -1.22 -13.54
N VAL A 403 -12.27 -0.26 -14.47
CA VAL A 403 -11.80 1.13 -14.28
C VAL A 403 -12.88 2.04 -13.67
N ALA A 404 -14.17 1.73 -13.90
CA ALA A 404 -15.29 2.52 -13.35
C ALA A 404 -15.46 2.37 -11.83
N ALA A 405 -15.05 1.25 -11.24
CA ALA A 405 -15.24 0.97 -9.81
C ALA A 405 -14.29 1.75 -8.88
N LEU A 406 -13.12 2.16 -9.36
CA LEU A 406 -12.16 2.99 -8.61
C LEU A 406 -12.47 4.49 -8.74
N ALA A 407 -12.98 4.93 -9.89
CA ALA A 407 -13.40 6.33 -10.11
C ALA A 407 -14.64 6.70 -9.28
N ALA A 408 -15.58 5.76 -9.09
CA ALA A 408 -16.79 6.00 -8.30
C ALA A 408 -16.52 6.16 -6.79
N LEU A 409 -15.46 5.54 -6.25
CA LEU A 409 -15.10 5.63 -4.83
C LEU A 409 -14.37 6.95 -4.50
N ALA A 410 -13.60 7.50 -5.45
CA ALA A 410 -12.96 8.81 -5.31
C ALA A 410 -13.96 9.97 -5.43
N PHE A 411 -14.99 9.83 -6.29
CA PHE A 411 -16.02 10.86 -6.48
C PHE A 411 -16.99 10.97 -5.29
N ALA A 412 -17.30 9.87 -4.59
CA ALA A 412 -18.21 9.85 -3.45
C ALA A 412 -17.63 10.49 -2.16
N LEU A 413 -16.31 10.59 -2.03
CA LEU A 413 -15.63 11.18 -0.86
C LEU A 413 -15.46 12.72 -0.94
N CYS A 414 -15.69 13.34 -2.10
CA CYS A 414 -15.52 14.78 -2.30
C CYS A 414 -16.80 15.62 -2.11
N MET A 415 -17.99 15.02 -1.97
CA MET A 415 -19.25 15.76 -1.90
C MET A 415 -19.76 16.06 -0.48
N ALA A 416 -19.02 15.71 0.58
CA ALA A 416 -19.38 16.00 1.96
C ALA A 416 -18.50 17.12 2.55
N GLY A 417 -18.66 18.35 2.05
CA GLY A 417 -17.88 19.48 2.57
C GLY A 417 -18.04 20.78 1.80
N PHE A 418 -19.27 21.24 1.56
CA PHE A 418 -19.51 22.59 1.05
C PHE A 418 -20.34 23.40 2.05
N ALA A 419 -19.73 24.46 2.58
CA ALA A 419 -20.43 25.62 3.13
C ALA A 419 -20.05 26.83 2.26
N PRO A 420 -21.00 27.69 1.86
CA PRO A 420 -20.69 28.81 0.98
C PRO A 420 -20.03 29.96 1.78
N ALA A 421 -18.91 30.47 1.30
CA ALA A 421 -18.25 31.67 1.82
C ALA A 421 -18.89 32.94 1.23
N ALA A 422 -18.99 33.97 2.06
CA ALA A 422 -19.67 35.23 1.78
C ALA A 422 -18.97 36.11 0.73
N THR A 423 -19.77 36.87 -0.01
CA THR A 423 -19.39 37.84 -1.05
C THR A 423 -18.72 39.09 -0.46
N PRO A 424 -17.61 39.61 -1.03
CA PRO A 424 -17.01 40.87 -0.62
C PRO A 424 -17.74 42.09 -1.24
N PRO A 425 -17.69 43.27 -0.61
CA PRO A 425 -18.44 44.46 -1.05
C PRO A 425 -17.73 45.22 -2.18
N ALA A 426 -18.53 45.96 -2.96
CA ALA A 426 -18.12 46.69 -4.15
C ALA A 426 -17.51 48.07 -3.85
N THR A 427 -16.48 48.45 -4.63
CA THR A 427 -15.84 49.78 -4.61
C THR A 427 -16.42 50.68 -5.72
N PRO A 428 -16.60 52.00 -5.52
CA PRO A 428 -17.26 52.89 -6.49
C PRO A 428 -16.34 53.39 -7.61
N ALA A 429 -16.96 53.77 -8.73
CA ALA A 429 -16.37 54.05 -10.04
C ALA A 429 -15.71 55.44 -10.20
N ALA A 430 -14.73 55.52 -11.11
CA ALA A 430 -14.19 56.75 -11.69
C ALA A 430 -14.61 56.91 -13.18
N PRO A 431 -14.79 58.14 -13.71
CA PRO A 431 -15.32 58.39 -15.05
C PRO A 431 -14.25 58.30 -16.16
N PRO A 432 -14.66 58.22 -17.44
CA PRO A 432 -13.91 57.45 -18.45
C PRO A 432 -13.03 58.30 -19.36
N PRO A 433 -11.98 57.71 -19.95
CA PRO A 433 -11.48 58.09 -21.26
C PRO A 433 -11.89 57.04 -22.30
N VAL A 434 -12.49 57.50 -23.39
CA VAL A 434 -12.79 56.65 -24.57
C VAL A 434 -11.48 56.28 -25.25
N ARG A 435 -11.19 54.97 -25.28
CA ARG A 435 -10.15 54.33 -26.08
C ARG A 435 -10.73 53.06 -26.69
N LEU A 436 -10.34 52.81 -27.94
CA LEU A 436 -10.65 51.67 -28.83
C LEU A 436 -11.10 50.41 -28.09
N ASP A 437 -12.11 49.70 -28.60
CA ASP A 437 -12.57 48.42 -28.03
C ASP A 437 -11.36 47.51 -27.74
N PRO A 438 -11.02 47.32 -26.45
CA PRO A 438 -9.95 46.43 -26.07
C PRO A 438 -10.45 45.02 -26.36
N PHE A 439 -9.86 44.33 -27.32
CA PHE A 439 -10.02 42.88 -27.34
C PHE A 439 -9.28 42.36 -26.11
N ARG A 440 -10.04 41.83 -25.16
CA ARG A 440 -9.48 41.19 -23.98
C ARG A 440 -8.92 39.85 -24.42
N VAL A 441 -7.62 39.78 -24.63
CA VAL A 441 -6.92 38.51 -24.50
C VAL A 441 -6.85 38.24 -23.00
N GLU A 442 -7.77 37.41 -22.51
CA GLU A 442 -7.50 36.70 -21.26
C GLU A 442 -6.40 35.69 -21.57
N ALA A 443 -5.15 36.10 -21.39
CA ALA A 443 -4.06 35.16 -21.27
C ALA A 443 -3.95 34.80 -19.79
N GLU A 444 -4.27 33.56 -19.43
CA GLU A 444 -3.74 32.98 -18.20
C GLU A 444 -2.24 32.79 -18.42
N ALA A 445 -1.42 33.63 -17.80
CA ALA A 445 -0.05 33.24 -17.53
C ALA A 445 -0.12 32.23 -16.38
N GLU A 446 0.39 31.01 -16.58
CA GLU A 446 0.60 30.07 -15.48
C GLU A 446 1.56 30.74 -14.50
N SER A 447 1.03 31.26 -13.39
CA SER A 447 1.74 32.13 -12.44
C SER A 447 2.94 31.48 -11.74
N ASP A 448 3.14 30.18 -11.96
CA ASP A 448 4.15 29.37 -11.29
C ASP A 448 5.45 29.26 -12.14
N HIS A 449 5.44 29.67 -13.42
CA HIS A 449 6.61 29.61 -14.31
C HIS A 449 7.28 30.99 -14.43
N PHE A 450 8.35 31.20 -13.65
CA PHE A 450 9.22 32.36 -13.84
C PHE A 450 10.09 32.09 -15.07
N VAL A 451 9.96 32.88 -16.14
CA VAL A 451 10.83 32.79 -17.33
C VAL A 451 12.27 33.02 -16.87
N GLN A 452 13.00 31.91 -16.70
CA GLN A 452 14.37 31.93 -16.25
C GLN A 452 15.22 32.35 -17.44
N GLY A 453 16.18 33.26 -17.23
CA GLY A 453 17.09 33.66 -18.31
C GLY A 453 17.75 32.44 -18.97
N PRO A 454 18.37 32.57 -20.16
CA PRO A 454 18.83 31.43 -20.96
C PRO A 454 19.94 30.58 -20.30
N PHE A 455 20.38 30.94 -19.10
CA PHE A 455 21.45 30.32 -18.33
C PHE A 455 20.96 29.96 -16.92
N LEU A 456 21.46 28.84 -16.40
CA LEU A 456 21.26 28.47 -15.00
C LEU A 456 21.97 29.48 -14.07
N PRO A 457 21.43 29.75 -12.87
CA PRO A 457 22.08 30.61 -11.90
C PRO A 457 23.42 30.03 -11.45
N ASP A 458 24.38 30.92 -11.14
CA ASP A 458 25.74 30.56 -10.71
C ASP A 458 25.77 29.55 -9.55
N VAL A 459 24.79 29.66 -8.65
CA VAL A 459 24.58 28.72 -7.54
C VAL A 459 23.10 28.34 -7.49
N GLN A 460 22.83 27.04 -7.45
CA GLN A 460 21.48 26.47 -7.32
C GLN A 460 21.49 25.38 -6.25
N GLY A 461 21.12 25.75 -5.01
CA GLY A 461 21.29 24.87 -3.86
C GLY A 461 22.77 24.50 -3.66
N ALA A 462 23.08 23.20 -3.67
CA ALA A 462 24.47 22.71 -3.61
C ALA A 462 25.18 22.65 -4.98
N ARG A 463 24.49 22.96 -6.09
CA ARG A 463 25.07 22.93 -7.44
C ARG A 463 25.77 24.25 -7.74
N ILE A 464 27.00 24.17 -8.22
CA ILE A 464 27.80 25.33 -8.63
C ILE A 464 27.87 25.33 -10.16
N ASN A 465 27.15 26.24 -10.80
CA ASN A 465 27.20 26.46 -12.24
C ASN A 465 28.17 27.56 -12.64
N ALA A 466 28.65 28.37 -11.68
CA ALA A 466 29.66 29.39 -11.91
C ALA A 466 30.86 28.81 -12.71
N GLY A 467 31.25 29.53 -13.78
CA GLY A 467 32.31 29.11 -14.70
C GLY A 467 31.94 27.97 -15.67
N LYS A 468 30.69 27.47 -15.64
CA LYS A 468 30.19 26.45 -16.58
C LYS A 468 29.27 27.09 -17.60
N LYS A 469 29.33 26.59 -18.84
CA LYS A 469 28.42 27.02 -19.90
C LYS A 469 27.12 26.22 -19.78
N THR A 470 26.03 26.89 -19.43
CA THR A 470 24.70 26.28 -19.24
C THR A 470 23.72 26.76 -20.31
N THR A 471 22.58 26.10 -20.43
CA THR A 471 21.45 26.50 -21.29
C THR A 471 20.17 26.01 -20.66
N ILE A 472 19.17 26.87 -20.63
CA ILE A 472 17.80 26.48 -20.31
C ILE A 472 17.01 26.54 -21.61
N LEU A 473 16.32 25.44 -21.93
CA LEU A 473 15.33 25.37 -22.99
C LEU A 473 13.98 25.43 -22.31
N ASP A 474 13.40 26.62 -22.30
CA ASP A 474 12.10 26.92 -21.73
C ASP A 474 11.04 26.77 -22.82
N PHE A 475 10.11 25.83 -22.65
CA PHE A 475 9.12 25.50 -23.68
C PHE A 475 7.99 26.52 -23.78
N ASP A 476 7.76 27.32 -22.73
CA ASP A 476 6.82 28.44 -22.79
C ASP A 476 7.32 29.57 -23.68
N SER A 477 8.65 29.64 -23.88
CA SER A 477 9.27 30.59 -24.81
C SER A 477 9.27 30.14 -26.28
N LEU A 478 8.86 28.89 -26.54
CA LEU A 478 8.82 28.30 -27.86
C LEU A 478 7.38 28.21 -28.37
N PRO A 479 7.15 28.22 -29.71
CA PRO A 479 5.88 27.77 -30.25
C PRO A 479 5.58 26.36 -29.75
N ARG A 480 4.30 26.09 -29.47
CA ARG A 480 3.85 24.79 -28.94
C ARG A 480 4.43 23.62 -29.74
N ILE A 481 5.25 22.82 -29.07
CA ILE A 481 5.89 21.65 -29.65
C ILE A 481 4.85 20.53 -29.72
N THR A 482 4.49 20.12 -30.92
CA THR A 482 3.50 19.07 -31.14
C THR A 482 4.19 17.74 -31.42
N GLY A 483 3.66 16.66 -30.83
CA GLY A 483 4.07 15.29 -31.15
C GLY A 483 5.47 14.89 -30.72
N ASN A 484 5.96 15.45 -29.61
CA ASN A 484 7.27 15.15 -29.04
C ASN A 484 8.46 15.49 -29.98
N ASN A 485 8.35 16.57 -30.75
CA ASN A 485 9.35 16.95 -31.74
C ASN A 485 10.61 17.55 -31.10
N TYR A 486 11.62 16.69 -30.84
CA TYR A 486 12.89 17.13 -30.25
C TYR A 486 13.70 18.08 -31.14
N ARG A 487 13.48 18.10 -32.46
CA ARG A 487 14.14 19.09 -33.33
C ARG A 487 13.68 20.50 -33.01
N GLN A 488 12.39 20.67 -32.72
CA GLN A 488 11.85 21.94 -32.23
C GLN A 488 12.29 22.21 -30.79
N ALA A 489 12.21 21.21 -29.91
CA ALA A 489 12.58 21.35 -28.50
C ALA A 489 14.04 21.77 -28.29
N LEU A 490 14.95 21.25 -29.12
CA LEU A 490 16.38 21.51 -29.02
C LEU A 490 16.86 22.62 -29.97
N ALA A 491 15.95 23.31 -30.67
CA ALA A 491 16.29 24.32 -31.67
C ALA A 491 17.14 25.48 -31.11
N GLN A 492 16.96 25.79 -29.82
CA GLN A 492 17.69 26.85 -29.11
C GLN A 492 18.91 26.34 -28.32
N ALA A 493 19.34 25.09 -28.53
CA ALA A 493 20.43 24.46 -27.80
C ALA A 493 21.73 24.42 -28.62
N PRO A 494 22.53 25.50 -28.69
CA PRO A 494 23.64 25.55 -29.62
C PRO A 494 24.72 24.53 -29.28
N GLY A 495 25.07 23.74 -30.30
CA GLY A 495 26.07 22.68 -30.25
C GLY A 495 25.52 21.30 -29.87
N LEU A 496 24.27 21.20 -29.40
CA LEU A 496 23.59 19.90 -29.35
C LEU A 496 23.24 19.48 -30.78
N VAL A 497 23.58 18.24 -31.12
CA VAL A 497 23.26 17.64 -32.41
C VAL A 497 22.24 16.54 -32.16
N LEU A 498 21.04 16.71 -32.70
CA LEU A 498 20.01 15.68 -32.73
C LEU A 498 20.25 14.81 -33.97
N SER A 499 20.53 13.52 -33.76
CA SER A 499 20.46 12.53 -34.83
C SER A 499 19.05 11.96 -34.83
N GLU A 500 18.33 12.11 -35.94
CA GLU A 500 17.00 11.54 -36.06
C GLU A 500 17.06 10.01 -36.11
N GLU A 501 16.18 9.39 -35.35
CA GLU A 501 15.90 7.96 -35.42
C GLU A 501 14.50 7.76 -35.99
N THR A 502 14.29 6.61 -36.63
CA THR A 502 12.95 6.21 -37.07
C THR A 502 12.12 5.65 -35.91
N SER A 503 12.73 5.39 -34.76
CA SER A 503 12.10 4.95 -33.51
C SER A 503 11.80 6.15 -32.59
N PRO A 504 11.01 5.96 -31.51
CA PRO A 504 10.80 6.97 -30.48
C PRO A 504 12.04 7.29 -29.61
N LEU A 505 13.16 6.57 -29.79
CA LEU A 505 14.40 6.80 -29.07
C LEU A 505 15.09 8.10 -29.51
N LEU A 506 15.97 8.60 -28.66
CA LEU A 506 16.59 9.91 -28.82
C LEU A 506 18.11 9.82 -28.85
N SER A 507 18.70 10.18 -30.00
CA SER A 507 20.13 10.30 -30.16
C SER A 507 20.59 11.76 -30.13
N ILE A 508 21.32 12.14 -29.07
CA ILE A 508 21.87 13.49 -28.89
C ILE A 508 23.39 13.42 -28.72
N GLY A 509 24.11 14.19 -29.53
CA GLY A 509 25.55 14.37 -29.46
C GLY A 509 25.93 15.79 -29.06
N TYR A 510 27.14 15.95 -28.53
CA TYR A 510 27.72 17.26 -28.21
C TYR A 510 29.21 17.26 -28.51
N ARG A 511 29.72 18.32 -29.16
CA ARG A 511 31.16 18.51 -29.48
C ARG A 511 31.80 17.33 -30.23
N GLY A 512 31.08 16.71 -31.15
CA GLY A 512 31.57 15.60 -31.95
C GLY A 512 31.59 14.25 -31.23
N LEU A 513 31.06 14.18 -29.99
CA LEU A 513 30.76 12.90 -29.36
C LEU A 513 29.61 12.21 -30.09
N GLU A 514 29.70 10.89 -30.21
CA GLU A 514 28.72 10.04 -30.89
C GLU A 514 27.31 10.30 -30.33
N PRO A 515 26.35 10.70 -31.17
CA PRO A 515 24.99 10.99 -30.72
C PRO A 515 24.19 9.76 -30.29
N HIS A 516 24.60 8.55 -30.68
CA HIS A 516 23.83 7.32 -30.47
C HIS A 516 23.28 7.21 -29.03
N ARG A 517 21.95 7.29 -28.91
CA ARG A 517 21.15 7.17 -27.68
C ARG A 517 21.69 7.96 -26.49
N ALA A 518 22.27 9.13 -26.78
CA ALA A 518 22.88 10.03 -25.80
C ALA A 518 23.92 9.35 -24.88
N GLN A 519 24.63 8.31 -25.37
CA GLN A 519 25.51 7.49 -24.53
C GLN A 519 26.65 8.25 -23.86
N PHE A 520 27.07 9.37 -24.46
CA PHE A 520 28.12 10.24 -23.93
C PHE A 520 27.60 11.48 -23.22
N THR A 521 26.29 11.62 -23.04
CA THR A 521 25.68 12.73 -22.29
C THR A 521 25.00 12.16 -21.06
N GLN A 522 25.23 12.74 -19.88
CA GLN A 522 24.50 12.32 -18.71
C GLN A 522 23.06 12.83 -18.84
N VAL A 523 22.09 11.92 -18.90
CA VAL A 523 20.68 12.29 -19.00
C VAL A 523 20.01 12.08 -17.64
N LEU A 524 19.25 13.07 -17.19
CA LEU A 524 18.55 13.07 -15.91
C LEU A 524 17.10 13.52 -16.09
N THR A 525 16.24 13.06 -15.19
CA THR A 525 14.89 13.59 -14.97
C THR A 525 14.79 14.05 -13.51
N ASP A 526 14.50 15.33 -13.29
CA ASP A 526 14.47 15.97 -11.96
C ASP A 526 15.74 15.74 -11.11
N GLY A 527 16.89 15.62 -11.79
CA GLY A 527 18.19 15.33 -11.19
C GLY A 527 18.43 13.86 -10.87
N VAL A 528 17.57 12.93 -11.30
CA VAL A 528 17.76 11.48 -11.20
C VAL A 528 18.24 10.94 -12.56
N PRO A 529 19.37 10.23 -12.64
CA PRO A 529 19.86 9.62 -13.88
C PRO A 529 18.87 8.62 -14.50
N ILE A 530 18.74 8.62 -15.83
CA ILE A 530 17.83 7.72 -16.57
C ILE A 530 18.53 6.68 -17.45
N HIS A 531 19.84 6.54 -17.31
CA HIS A 531 20.60 5.50 -18.01
C HIS A 531 20.33 4.14 -17.36
N ALA A 532 20.09 3.10 -18.16
CA ALA A 532 19.87 1.74 -17.67
C ALA A 532 21.11 1.18 -16.96
N ASP A 533 22.29 1.49 -17.48
CA ASP A 533 23.58 1.23 -16.84
C ASP A 533 24.47 2.46 -17.02
N GLN A 534 24.85 3.12 -15.92
CA GLN A 534 25.63 4.36 -15.99
C GLN A 534 27.07 4.17 -16.46
N PHE A 535 27.62 2.96 -16.41
CA PHE A 535 29.04 2.72 -16.65
C PHE A 535 29.31 1.80 -17.83
N GLY A 536 28.66 0.64 -17.89
CA GLY A 536 28.93 -0.37 -18.92
C GLY A 536 28.22 -0.07 -20.24
N TYR A 537 26.93 0.24 -20.16
CA TYR A 537 26.07 0.49 -21.33
C TYR A 537 25.19 1.75 -21.13
N PRO A 538 25.78 2.96 -21.19
CA PRO A 538 25.13 4.23 -20.81
C PRO A 538 24.18 4.80 -21.85
N GLU A 539 23.45 3.96 -22.58
CA GLU A 539 22.43 4.42 -23.53
C GLU A 539 21.15 4.85 -22.78
N ALA A 540 20.60 6.01 -23.17
CA ALA A 540 19.32 6.51 -22.70
C ALA A 540 18.18 5.85 -23.49
N TYR A 541 17.73 4.69 -23.04
CA TYR A 541 16.61 3.95 -23.63
C TYR A 541 15.22 4.55 -23.31
N TYR A 542 15.17 5.55 -22.45
CA TYR A 542 13.95 6.21 -22.03
C TYR A 542 14.14 7.72 -22.16
N THR A 543 13.13 8.41 -22.67
CA THR A 543 13.04 9.87 -22.60
C THR A 543 11.65 10.27 -22.12
N PRO A 544 11.55 11.23 -21.17
CA PRO A 544 10.26 11.74 -20.75
C PRO A 544 9.50 12.37 -21.92
N PRO A 545 8.18 12.12 -22.06
CA PRO A 545 7.36 12.85 -23.02
C PRO A 545 7.48 14.35 -22.78
N LEU A 546 7.73 15.13 -23.82
CA LEU A 546 7.93 16.59 -23.74
C LEU A 546 6.72 17.31 -23.16
N ASP A 547 5.50 16.77 -23.31
CA ASP A 547 4.29 17.30 -22.68
C ASP A 547 4.35 17.30 -21.13
N THR A 548 5.28 16.55 -20.55
CA THR A 548 5.50 16.45 -19.09
C THR A 548 6.63 17.34 -18.60
N VAL A 549 7.40 17.88 -19.54
CA VAL A 549 8.66 18.59 -19.30
C VAL A 549 8.36 20.08 -19.30
N ASP A 550 8.59 20.72 -18.16
CA ASP A 550 8.53 22.16 -17.99
C ASP A 550 9.68 22.84 -18.75
N ARG A 551 10.91 22.35 -18.54
CA ARG A 551 12.10 22.83 -19.23
C ARG A 551 13.20 21.78 -19.30
N ILE A 552 14.14 21.99 -20.21
CA ILE A 552 15.38 21.21 -20.28
C ILE A 552 16.57 22.06 -19.85
N GLU A 553 17.34 21.56 -18.88
CA GLU A 553 18.57 22.19 -18.42
C GLU A 553 19.77 21.45 -19.01
N PHE A 554 20.60 22.13 -19.80
CA PHE A 554 21.81 21.56 -20.39
C PHE A 554 23.08 22.21 -19.83
N VAL A 555 23.89 21.42 -19.11
CA VAL A 555 25.20 21.79 -18.57
C VAL A 555 26.28 21.21 -19.46
N ARG A 556 26.97 22.06 -20.21
CA ARG A 556 27.84 21.63 -21.31
C ARG A 556 29.18 21.06 -20.86
N GLY A 557 29.83 21.73 -19.90
CA GLY A 557 31.20 21.42 -19.46
C GLY A 557 31.33 21.45 -17.95
N GLY A 558 32.20 20.60 -17.40
CA GLY A 558 32.35 20.43 -15.95
C GLY A 558 31.15 19.75 -15.27
N ALA A 559 30.22 19.18 -16.05
CA ALA A 559 29.03 18.51 -15.56
C ALA A 559 29.34 17.16 -14.90
N ALA A 560 30.38 16.45 -15.37
CA ALA A 560 30.79 15.15 -14.83
C ALA A 560 31.13 15.21 -13.33
N LEU A 561 31.59 16.36 -12.81
CA LEU A 561 31.83 16.53 -11.37
C LEU A 561 30.52 16.56 -10.56
N MET A 562 29.42 17.04 -11.16
CA MET A 562 28.11 17.16 -10.50
C MET A 562 27.21 15.97 -10.76
N PHE A 563 27.30 15.37 -11.95
CA PHE A 563 26.33 14.41 -12.46
C PHE A 563 26.95 13.17 -13.12
N GLY A 564 28.28 13.01 -13.14
CA GLY A 564 28.97 12.00 -13.96
C GLY A 564 28.42 10.57 -13.82
N PRO A 565 28.80 9.67 -14.76
CA PRO A 565 30.16 9.63 -15.32
C PRO A 565 30.34 10.15 -16.75
N GLN A 566 29.29 10.47 -17.51
CA GLN A 566 29.43 10.76 -18.95
C GLN A 566 30.20 12.07 -19.24
N PRO A 567 31.07 12.09 -20.27
CA PRO A 567 31.97 13.23 -20.54
C PRO A 567 31.32 14.40 -21.30
N GLY A 568 30.22 14.17 -22.03
CA GLY A 568 29.60 15.10 -22.97
C GLY A 568 28.66 16.15 -22.36
N GLY A 569 28.73 16.35 -21.05
CA GLY A 569 27.84 17.25 -20.32
C GLY A 569 26.66 16.51 -19.67
N ALA A 570 25.72 17.28 -19.13
CA ALA A 570 24.50 16.75 -18.52
C ALA A 570 23.26 17.46 -19.02
N LEU A 571 22.24 16.70 -19.41
CA LEU A 571 20.92 17.15 -19.80
C LEU A 571 19.92 16.70 -18.73
N ASN A 572 19.22 17.64 -18.12
CA ASN A 572 18.23 17.38 -17.08
C ASN A 572 16.85 17.84 -17.56
N TYR A 573 15.94 16.89 -17.75
CA TYR A 573 14.52 17.14 -17.96
C TYR A 573 13.88 17.53 -16.63
N VAL A 574 13.40 18.75 -16.50
CA VAL A 574 12.63 19.18 -15.33
C VAL A 574 11.17 18.99 -15.65
N THR A 575 10.48 18.15 -14.87
CA THR A 575 9.06 17.86 -15.10
C THR A 575 8.15 18.76 -14.28
N HIS A 576 6.90 18.91 -14.72
CA HIS A 576 5.92 19.72 -14.02
C HIS A 576 5.75 19.31 -12.55
N ARG A 577 5.54 20.32 -11.70
CA ARG A 577 5.24 20.15 -10.28
C ARG A 577 3.74 20.40 -10.05
N PRO A 578 3.18 19.94 -8.92
CA PRO A 578 1.81 20.29 -8.56
C PRO A 578 1.62 21.80 -8.55
N ARG A 579 0.57 22.28 -9.22
CA ARG A 579 0.13 23.67 -9.11
C ARG A 579 -0.14 24.05 -7.67
N THR A 580 0.32 25.24 -7.28
CA THR A 580 0.16 25.76 -5.92
C THR A 580 -0.95 26.79 -5.79
N ASP A 581 -1.43 27.33 -6.91
CA ASP A 581 -2.44 28.39 -7.00
C ASP A 581 -3.88 27.89 -6.83
N ARG A 582 -4.15 26.60 -7.11
CA ARG A 582 -5.51 26.03 -7.13
C ARG A 582 -5.57 24.63 -6.51
N PRO A 583 -6.72 24.25 -5.91
CA PRO A 583 -6.87 22.94 -5.28
C PRO A 583 -7.01 21.78 -6.27
N PHE A 584 -7.42 22.07 -7.50
CA PHE A 584 -7.64 21.07 -8.55
C PHE A 584 -7.55 21.72 -9.93
N SER A 585 -6.95 21.01 -10.87
CA SER A 585 -6.87 21.32 -12.29
C SER A 585 -6.68 20.02 -13.07
N THR A 586 -7.11 20.04 -14.34
CA THR A 586 -6.97 18.92 -15.25
C THR A 586 -7.02 19.42 -16.67
N ALA A 587 -6.24 18.81 -17.56
CA ALA A 587 -6.36 19.03 -18.99
C ALA A 587 -6.08 17.74 -19.75
N THR A 588 -6.57 17.69 -20.99
CA THR A 588 -6.26 16.65 -21.94
C THR A 588 -5.89 17.25 -23.30
N LEU A 589 -4.86 16.70 -23.91
CA LEU A 589 -4.37 17.04 -25.23
C LEU A 589 -4.38 15.80 -26.10
N HIS A 590 -5.10 15.87 -27.22
CA HIS A 590 -5.12 14.83 -28.23
C HIS A 590 -4.50 15.38 -29.51
N THR A 591 -3.57 14.63 -30.10
CA THR A 591 -2.95 14.96 -31.39
C THR A 591 -3.16 13.80 -32.35
N LEU A 592 -3.62 14.13 -33.56
CA LEU A 592 -3.83 13.20 -34.66
C LEU A 592 -2.93 13.62 -35.82
N GLY A 593 -2.37 12.66 -36.56
CA GLY A 593 -1.46 12.94 -37.66
C GLY A 593 -1.39 11.83 -38.71
N SER A 594 -0.53 12.01 -39.70
CA SER A 594 -0.25 11.02 -40.75
C SER A 594 0.31 9.71 -40.18
N GLU A 595 0.22 8.62 -40.95
CA GLU A 595 0.72 7.29 -40.57
C GLU A 595 0.09 6.77 -39.26
N ASP A 596 -1.25 6.90 -39.16
CA ASP A 596 -2.08 6.56 -38.00
C ASP A 596 -1.54 7.10 -36.66
N TYR A 597 -0.93 8.29 -36.71
CA TYR A 597 -0.36 8.92 -35.53
C TYR A 597 -1.49 9.36 -34.59
N TYR A 598 -1.48 8.82 -33.38
CA TYR A 598 -2.33 9.28 -32.28
C TYR A 598 -1.50 9.47 -31.01
N SER A 599 -1.66 10.62 -30.38
CA SER A 599 -1.10 10.95 -29.08
C SER A 599 -2.19 11.47 -28.16
N THR A 600 -2.19 11.01 -26.91
CA THR A 600 -2.99 11.58 -25.84
C THR A 600 -2.12 11.89 -24.64
N PHE A 601 -2.29 13.06 -24.07
CA PHE A 601 -1.68 13.48 -22.82
C PHE A 601 -2.77 14.04 -21.92
N SER A 602 -3.01 13.41 -20.78
CA SER A 602 -4.01 13.86 -19.81
C SER A 602 -3.37 13.97 -18.46
N TYR A 603 -3.58 15.09 -17.75
CA TYR A 603 -3.06 15.27 -16.41
C TYR A 603 -4.12 15.77 -15.44
N VAL A 604 -3.85 15.55 -14.16
CA VAL A 604 -4.60 16.07 -13.03
C VAL A 604 -3.62 16.58 -11.98
N ASP A 605 -3.87 17.75 -11.43
CA ASP A 605 -2.98 18.38 -10.48
C ASP A 605 -3.68 19.36 -9.54
N GLY A 606 -2.98 19.80 -8.50
CA GLY A 606 -3.46 20.81 -7.57
C GLY A 606 -2.85 20.68 -6.18
N THR A 607 -3.13 21.65 -5.33
CA THR A 607 -2.63 21.67 -3.95
C THR A 607 -3.76 21.93 -2.96
N VAL A 608 -3.97 20.99 -2.03
CA VAL A 608 -4.94 21.10 -0.94
C VAL A 608 -4.20 21.15 0.40
N GLY A 609 -4.24 22.32 1.04
CA GLY A 609 -3.53 22.55 2.29
C GLY A 609 -2.04 22.32 2.14
N ARG A 610 -1.50 21.29 2.81
CA ARG A 610 -0.07 20.95 2.79
C ARG A 610 0.29 19.91 1.72
N ILE A 611 -0.67 19.45 0.91
CA ILE A 611 -0.47 18.33 -0.02
C ILE A 611 -0.67 18.83 -1.45
N GLY A 612 0.40 18.85 -2.23
CA GLY A 612 0.37 18.99 -3.68
C GLY A 612 0.35 17.63 -4.36
N TYR A 613 -0.43 17.48 -5.42
CA TYR A 613 -0.44 16.28 -6.25
C TYR A 613 -0.37 16.65 -7.73
N TYR A 614 0.32 15.81 -8.50
CA TYR A 614 0.42 15.91 -9.95
C TYR A 614 0.46 14.50 -10.50
N GLY A 615 -0.37 14.19 -11.48
CA GLY A 615 -0.30 12.91 -12.16
C GLY A 615 -0.73 13.03 -13.60
N TYR A 616 -0.11 12.22 -14.46
CA TYR A 616 -0.45 12.19 -15.89
C TYR A 616 -0.55 10.77 -16.42
N PHE A 617 -1.26 10.67 -17.54
CA PHE A 617 -1.26 9.57 -18.47
C PHE A 617 -0.87 10.10 -19.85
N ASN A 618 0.11 9.45 -20.49
CA ASN A 618 0.50 9.70 -21.87
C ASN A 618 0.44 8.39 -22.66
N HIS A 619 -0.11 8.43 -23.87
CA HIS A 619 -0.04 7.32 -24.82
C HIS A 619 0.25 7.88 -26.21
N ARG A 620 1.16 7.24 -26.95
CA ARG A 620 1.49 7.60 -28.33
C ARG A 620 1.60 6.34 -29.18
N GLN A 621 1.10 6.44 -30.41
CA GLN A 621 1.20 5.38 -31.41
C GLN A 621 1.35 5.96 -32.81
N SER A 622 1.89 5.15 -33.72
CA SER A 622 1.92 5.40 -35.17
C SER A 622 2.33 4.13 -35.91
N ASP A 623 1.92 4.01 -37.17
CA ASP A 623 2.41 2.97 -38.09
C ASP A 623 3.83 3.27 -38.63
N GLY A 624 4.30 4.51 -38.45
CA GLY A 624 5.61 4.96 -38.90
C GLY A 624 5.68 5.25 -40.41
N ILE A 625 6.80 5.79 -40.87
CA ILE A 625 6.99 6.22 -42.26
C ILE A 625 7.48 5.10 -43.18
N ARG A 626 7.84 3.94 -42.62
CA ARG A 626 8.36 2.78 -43.37
C ARG A 626 7.25 1.77 -43.63
N SER A 627 7.38 1.02 -44.72
CA SER A 627 6.37 0.05 -45.17
C SER A 627 6.25 -1.18 -44.27
N ALA A 628 7.23 -1.43 -43.41
CA ALA A 628 7.18 -2.47 -42.39
C ALA A 628 8.08 -2.12 -41.20
N ASN A 629 7.78 -2.68 -40.04
CA ASN A 629 8.61 -2.67 -38.84
C ASN A 629 9.07 -1.27 -38.38
N ASN A 630 8.20 -0.26 -38.51
CA ASN A 630 8.43 1.09 -38.00
C ASN A 630 7.28 1.60 -37.12
N ASP A 631 6.26 0.78 -36.92
CA ASP A 631 5.18 1.06 -35.99
C ASP A 631 5.71 1.10 -34.55
N TYR A 632 5.08 1.94 -33.74
CA TYR A 632 5.37 2.04 -32.31
C TYR A 632 4.11 2.30 -31.49
N SER A 633 4.16 1.87 -30.24
CA SER A 633 3.19 2.16 -29.19
C SER A 633 3.94 2.36 -27.89
N LEU A 634 3.68 3.48 -27.22
CA LEU A 634 4.26 3.77 -25.91
C LEU A 634 3.21 4.35 -24.97
N GLY A 635 3.32 4.00 -23.69
CA GLY A 635 2.44 4.45 -22.61
C GLY A 635 3.26 4.86 -21.40
N ALA A 636 2.96 6.03 -20.85
CA ALA A 636 3.64 6.55 -19.67
C ALA A 636 2.63 7.01 -18.61
N TRP A 637 2.93 6.71 -17.36
CA TRP A 637 2.18 7.19 -16.20
C TRP A 637 3.15 7.76 -15.18
N LEU A 638 2.77 8.88 -14.58
CA LEU A 638 3.49 9.42 -13.44
C LEU A 638 2.49 9.86 -12.38
N GLY A 639 2.82 9.56 -11.13
CA GLY A 639 2.13 10.07 -9.95
C GLY A 639 3.13 10.72 -9.01
N ARG A 640 2.89 11.98 -8.66
CA ARG A 640 3.72 12.77 -7.76
C ARG A 640 2.88 13.33 -6.62
N VAL A 641 3.37 13.12 -5.40
CA VAL A 641 2.78 13.71 -4.19
C VAL A 641 3.86 14.51 -3.47
N VAL A 642 3.52 15.74 -3.14
CA VAL A 642 4.38 16.70 -2.45
C VAL A 642 3.74 17.05 -1.11
N LEU A 643 4.36 16.63 -0.02
CA LEU A 643 3.99 17.08 1.33
C LEU A 643 4.78 18.35 1.65
N ASP A 644 4.09 19.32 2.23
CA ASP A 644 4.57 20.67 2.52
C ASP A 644 4.87 21.52 1.27
N ALA A 645 3.98 21.42 0.27
CA ALA A 645 4.12 22.03 -1.06
C ALA A 645 4.45 23.54 -1.07
N SER A 646 3.94 24.33 -0.11
CA SER A 646 4.16 25.77 -0.01
C SER A 646 5.11 26.21 1.10
N ALA A 647 5.81 25.27 1.76
CA ALA A 647 6.68 25.56 2.90
C ALA A 647 8.17 25.46 2.53
N ALA A 648 9.02 26.00 3.41
CA ALA A 648 10.47 25.94 3.28
C ALA A 648 11.07 24.52 3.36
N SER A 649 10.28 23.50 3.68
CA SER A 649 10.71 22.10 3.59
C SER A 649 9.62 21.30 2.93
N ARG A 650 9.99 20.39 2.03
CA ARG A 650 9.03 19.54 1.34
C ARG A 650 9.57 18.15 1.10
N TRP A 651 8.66 17.18 1.13
CA TRP A 651 8.90 15.80 0.72
C TRP A 651 8.17 15.54 -0.59
N MET A 652 8.87 15.00 -1.58
CA MET A 652 8.32 14.69 -2.89
C MET A 652 8.51 13.21 -3.18
N LEU A 653 7.41 12.47 -3.27
CA LEU A 653 7.40 11.10 -3.76
C LEU A 653 6.93 11.11 -5.21
N THR A 654 7.74 10.59 -6.12
CA THR A 654 7.36 10.38 -7.52
C THR A 654 7.42 8.89 -7.82
N LEU A 655 6.34 8.37 -8.42
CA LEU A 655 6.24 7.02 -8.97
C LEU A 655 5.97 7.16 -10.47
N GLU A 656 6.64 6.35 -11.26
CA GLU A 656 6.64 6.46 -12.72
C GLU A 656 6.69 5.09 -13.36
N THR A 657 5.93 4.90 -14.43
CA THR A 657 5.99 3.72 -15.31
C THR A 657 6.02 4.18 -16.76
N TYR A 658 6.86 3.55 -17.57
CA TYR A 658 6.96 3.78 -19.00
C TYR A 658 7.07 2.43 -19.71
N GLU A 659 6.15 2.18 -20.63
CA GLU A 659 6.13 0.99 -21.47
C GLU A 659 6.23 1.42 -22.93
N GLU A 660 7.10 0.77 -23.69
CA GLU A 660 7.31 1.07 -25.11
C GLU A 660 7.53 -0.22 -25.89
N GLU A 661 6.91 -0.31 -27.07
CA GLU A 661 7.22 -1.28 -28.10
C GLU A 661 7.34 -0.55 -29.44
N HIS A 662 8.45 -0.76 -30.15
CA HIS A 662 8.63 -0.18 -31.48
C HIS A 662 9.41 -1.11 -32.41
N GLY A 663 9.24 -0.90 -33.72
CA GLY A 663 10.03 -1.56 -34.76
C GLY A 663 11.28 -0.76 -35.13
N GLU A 664 12.38 -1.45 -35.38
CA GLU A 664 13.62 -0.90 -35.91
C GLU A 664 13.80 -1.32 -37.39
N PRO A 665 13.30 -0.53 -38.37
CA PRO A 665 13.20 -0.93 -39.77
C PRO A 665 14.56 -1.06 -40.49
N GLY A 666 15.62 -0.56 -39.87
CA GLY A 666 16.98 -0.53 -40.40
C GLY A 666 17.21 0.50 -41.51
N GLY A 667 18.48 0.70 -41.85
CA GLY A 667 18.89 1.65 -42.88
C GLY A 667 18.58 1.17 -44.31
N LEU A 668 18.59 2.10 -45.25
CA LEU A 668 18.55 1.82 -46.69
C LEU A 668 19.94 1.99 -47.29
N THR A 669 20.21 1.27 -48.37
CA THR A 669 21.45 1.38 -49.14
C THR A 669 21.20 2.01 -50.49
N PHE A 670 22.24 2.60 -51.10
CA PHE A 670 22.23 2.97 -52.52
C PHE A 670 22.65 1.81 -53.44
N ALA A 671 23.26 0.75 -52.87
CA ALA A 671 23.69 -0.41 -53.62
C ALA A 671 22.50 -1.25 -54.09
N THR A 672 22.61 -1.82 -55.28
CA THR A 672 21.65 -2.78 -55.83
C THR A 672 22.18 -4.21 -55.60
N GLY A 673 21.28 -5.17 -55.35
CA GLY A 673 21.65 -6.56 -55.08
C GLY A 673 20.48 -7.39 -54.53
N ALA A 674 20.64 -8.71 -54.51
CA ALA A 674 19.66 -9.59 -53.87
C ALA A 674 19.53 -9.23 -52.39
N ASN A 675 18.30 -9.00 -51.92
CA ASN A 675 17.95 -8.60 -50.55
C ASN A 675 18.38 -7.17 -50.12
N ALA A 676 18.87 -6.33 -51.04
CA ALA A 676 19.20 -4.94 -50.71
C ALA A 676 17.93 -4.06 -50.63
N ALA A 677 17.66 -3.49 -49.46
CA ALA A 677 16.64 -2.45 -49.32
C ALA A 677 17.18 -1.13 -49.90
N ASN A 678 16.90 -0.89 -51.18
CA ASN A 678 17.48 0.20 -51.95
C ASN A 678 16.64 1.49 -51.88
N TYR A 679 17.26 2.61 -51.49
CA TYR A 679 16.59 3.91 -51.32
C TYR A 679 15.98 4.47 -52.61
N LEU A 680 16.64 4.27 -53.75
CA LEU A 680 16.16 4.80 -55.03
C LEU A 680 14.99 3.97 -55.59
N ALA A 681 14.86 2.70 -55.17
CA ALA A 681 13.77 1.82 -55.58
C ALA A 681 12.52 2.01 -54.70
N ASP A 682 12.69 1.97 -53.38
CA ASP A 682 11.60 2.20 -52.41
C ASP A 682 12.15 2.88 -51.16
N ARG A 683 11.77 4.15 -50.98
CA ARG A 683 12.17 4.98 -49.83
C ARG A 683 11.52 4.55 -48.52
N ARG A 684 10.45 3.75 -48.58
CA ARG A 684 9.74 3.22 -47.42
C ARG A 684 10.15 1.79 -47.06
N ALA A 685 10.89 1.08 -47.91
CA ALA A 685 11.30 -0.31 -47.67
C ALA A 685 11.93 -0.52 -46.28
N ALA A 686 11.85 -1.71 -45.71
CA ALA A 686 12.57 -2.05 -44.47
C ALA A 686 13.66 -3.07 -44.76
N SER A 687 14.88 -2.85 -44.25
CA SER A 687 15.96 -3.86 -44.31
C SER A 687 15.86 -4.87 -43.18
N ARG A 688 15.16 -4.52 -42.10
CA ARG A 688 14.88 -5.40 -40.97
C ARG A 688 13.37 -5.49 -40.77
N LEU A 689 12.80 -6.67 -41.01
CA LEU A 689 11.35 -6.89 -40.97
C LEU A 689 10.81 -7.27 -39.59
N ASN A 690 11.67 -7.76 -38.69
CA ASN A 690 11.25 -8.34 -37.41
C ASN A 690 12.08 -7.83 -36.22
N ASP A 691 12.91 -6.80 -36.42
CA ASP A 691 13.78 -6.26 -35.37
C ASP A 691 12.96 -5.29 -34.53
N ARG A 692 12.64 -5.66 -33.28
CA ARG A 692 11.73 -4.90 -32.42
C ARG A 692 12.36 -4.67 -31.07
N PHE A 693 12.15 -3.47 -30.54
CA PHE A 693 12.55 -3.08 -29.20
C PHE A 693 11.34 -3.07 -28.28
N ASN A 694 11.54 -3.50 -27.03
CA ASN A 694 10.55 -3.43 -25.97
C ASN A 694 11.23 -2.95 -24.69
N LEU A 695 10.58 -2.02 -23.99
CA LEU A 695 11.03 -1.50 -22.71
C LEU A 695 9.87 -1.42 -21.72
N ASP A 696 10.02 -2.03 -20.54
CA ASP A 696 9.22 -1.75 -19.35
C ASP A 696 10.14 -1.10 -18.31
N ARG A 697 9.96 0.21 -18.08
CA ARG A 697 10.70 0.99 -17.11
C ARG A 697 9.80 1.39 -15.96
N ARG A 698 10.26 1.17 -14.73
CA ARG A 698 9.59 1.62 -13.51
C ARG A 698 10.55 2.37 -12.63
N ALA A 699 10.15 3.55 -12.18
CA ALA A 699 10.97 4.37 -11.31
C ALA A 699 10.18 4.84 -10.09
N ALA A 700 10.88 4.89 -8.97
CA ALA A 700 10.42 5.54 -7.76
C ALA A 700 11.53 6.45 -7.25
N SER A 701 11.18 7.69 -6.90
CA SER A 701 12.11 8.63 -6.27
C SER A 701 11.46 9.28 -5.06
N LEU A 702 12.21 9.39 -3.97
CA LEU A 702 11.87 10.17 -2.80
C LEU A 702 12.90 11.29 -2.67
N VAL A 703 12.41 12.53 -2.70
CA VAL A 703 13.22 13.74 -2.59
C VAL A 703 12.78 14.52 -1.37
N TRP A 704 13.73 14.93 -0.54
CA TRP A 704 13.50 15.88 0.53
C TRP A 704 14.26 17.16 0.24
N GLU A 705 13.56 18.28 0.22
CA GLU A 705 14.15 19.60 0.05
C GLU A 705 13.94 20.46 1.31
N ARG A 706 14.93 21.28 1.64
CA ARG A 706 14.86 22.27 2.72
C ARG A 706 15.58 23.54 2.29
N ASP A 707 14.85 24.64 2.29
CA ASP A 707 15.37 25.99 2.12
C ASP A 707 15.95 26.50 3.43
N PHE A 708 17.16 27.05 3.34
CA PHE A 708 17.87 27.75 4.39
C PHE A 708 18.13 29.21 3.95
N ALA A 709 18.53 30.05 4.90
CA ALA A 709 18.85 31.47 4.63
C ALA A 709 19.92 31.68 3.53
N ARG A 710 20.73 30.66 3.22
CA ARG A 710 21.79 30.71 2.19
C ARG A 710 21.72 29.52 1.21
N GLY A 711 20.52 29.12 0.82
CA GLY A 711 20.29 28.15 -0.26
C GLY A 711 19.48 26.93 0.15
N THR A 712 19.27 26.02 -0.80
CA THR A 712 18.43 24.82 -0.64
C THR A 712 19.29 23.56 -0.54
N PHE A 713 19.05 22.74 0.49
CA PHE A 713 19.56 21.37 0.54
C PHE A 713 18.53 20.43 -0.06
N ALA A 714 18.99 19.46 -0.84
CA ALA A 714 18.12 18.45 -1.44
C ALA A 714 18.74 17.06 -1.31
N TRP A 715 18.10 16.18 -0.56
CA TRP A 715 18.42 14.76 -0.48
C TRP A 715 17.54 13.99 -1.47
N ARG A 716 18.15 13.13 -2.29
CA ARG A 716 17.46 12.32 -3.30
C ARG A 716 17.82 10.86 -3.11
N THR A 717 16.80 10.01 -3.06
CA THR A 717 16.94 8.56 -3.17
C THR A 717 16.01 8.07 -4.26
N TRP A 718 16.46 7.10 -5.05
CA TRP A 718 15.69 6.57 -6.16
C TRP A 718 15.97 5.09 -6.37
N ALA A 719 15.03 4.41 -7.01
CA ALA A 719 15.14 3.07 -7.53
C ALA A 719 14.54 3.05 -8.93
N ILE A 720 15.26 2.49 -9.89
CA ILE A 720 14.80 2.33 -11.27
C ILE A 720 15.00 0.87 -11.67
N ASP A 721 13.99 0.31 -12.31
CA ASP A 721 13.97 -1.03 -12.89
C ASP A 721 13.77 -0.89 -14.39
N TYR A 722 14.64 -1.53 -15.17
CA TYR A 722 14.53 -1.70 -16.63
C TYR A 722 14.34 -3.20 -16.88
N ALA A 723 13.26 -3.60 -17.56
CA ALA A 723 12.90 -5.00 -17.78
C ALA A 723 12.74 -5.36 -19.25
#